data_AF-A0A2A7URT4-F1
#
_entry.id   AF-A0A2A7URT4-F1
#
_cell.length_a   1.000
_cell.length_b   1.000
_cell.length_c   1.000
_cell.angle_alpha   90.00
_cell.angle_beta   90.00
_cell.angle_gamma   90.00
#
_symmetry.space_group_name_H-M   'P 1'
#
loop_
_entity.id
_entity.type
_entity.pdbx_description
1 polymer ?
#
loop_
_entity_poly.entity_id
_entity_poly.type
_entity_poly.pdbx_seq_one_letter_code
_entity_poly.pdbx_strand_id
1 'polypeptide(L)'
;MKAKRVRDVQTLDLFAAPELSVADSLTVLDRFSDAGLLRRLDTALARFVHSQDAAAEPALLVAAAVLAQMEGRGHSCLPLQALVQAPNSVLAWPAEALAAQQALWAQLPSDVAPWLATLARSPVVRVVGRDADAGQPLVLLPGAEPLLYLRRYWDYERTVAEHLARRTTVEGQAVDDAAVRHWLDRLFGPPQPQAPLDWQKLACALALRGRLSVITGGPGTGKTYTAARLLALLFATAPDAQQLRVALAAPTGKAAARLKQSIDAALLQLHDAVQPGLDLKTLVQRMGAARTLHALLGARPDTRHFRHHAGHPLDVDVLIVDEASMVHLEMMAAVLQALPPTARLVLLGDKDQLASVEAGAVLGDLCRGAQDGGYLPDTVAYAQRVAGQSIAPAFTTAQAATPLAQHTVMLRESRRFGGPIGELALAVNAGDAAQAQHLLLEQTRSGLDGALWAHQGGPATAIAAMAVQGRGTQAGYAAYARQLQAGRAARWDSEAAHQDWVRSVLAAFDRFRLLCAVREGDWGVAGLNRAIEQVLERQDLLRKDGEWYLGRPVMVTRNDAQLGVSNGDIGMALPSWADPARLRVYFAQGEQLHAVSTARLAQVETAFAMTVHKSQGSEFEHTALVLAAQGGHVLNRELVYTGITRARQAFSLWSEGPGLLASAIGSPTQRSSGLLRFLGAPPAA
;
A
#
# COMPACT_ATOMS: atom_id res chain seq x y z
N MET A 1 1.70 28.39 17.29
CA MET A 1 0.83 27.38 17.93
C MET A 1 1.58 26.20 18.58
N LYS A 2 2.62 25.59 17.97
CA LYS A 2 3.39 24.48 18.58
C LYS A 2 4.19 24.85 19.84
N ALA A 3 4.81 26.03 19.91
CA ALA A 3 5.50 26.49 21.14
C ALA A 3 4.55 26.61 22.36
N LYS A 4 3.24 26.77 22.11
CA LYS A 4 2.18 26.73 23.13
C LYS A 4 1.83 25.28 23.49
N ARG A 5 1.62 24.41 22.49
CA ARG A 5 1.36 22.96 22.70
C ARG A 5 2.48 22.20 23.41
N VAL A 6 3.76 22.52 23.14
CA VAL A 6 4.92 21.89 23.80
C VAL A 6 5.00 22.31 25.28
N ARG A 7 4.67 23.58 25.59
CA ARG A 7 4.55 24.05 26.99
C ARG A 7 3.37 23.40 27.71
N ASP A 8 2.25 23.20 27.03
CA ASP A 8 1.05 22.57 27.62
C ASP A 8 1.30 21.10 28.00
N VAL A 9 2.07 20.32 27.22
CA VAL A 9 2.37 18.91 27.53
C VAL A 9 3.29 18.75 28.74
N GLN A 10 4.32 19.60 28.87
CA GLN A 10 5.28 19.55 29.98
C GLN A 10 4.69 20.03 31.32
N THR A 11 3.52 20.69 31.28
CA THR A 11 2.83 21.25 32.46
C THR A 11 1.51 20.54 32.77
N LEU A 12 1.27 19.36 32.15
CA LEU A 12 0.13 18.50 32.48
C LEU A 12 0.25 17.99 33.92
N ASP A 13 -0.31 18.74 34.86
CA ASP A 13 -0.54 18.28 36.23
C ASP A 13 -1.70 17.29 36.23
N LEU A 14 -1.40 16.02 35.96
CA LEU A 14 -2.40 15.01 35.62
C LEU A 14 -3.30 14.58 36.79
N PHE A 15 -2.83 14.68 38.04
CA PHE A 15 -3.51 14.08 39.19
C PHE A 15 -3.52 15.00 40.40
N ALA A 16 -4.70 15.33 40.91
CA ALA A 16 -4.88 16.05 42.17
C ALA A 16 -5.06 15.12 43.39
N ALA A 17 -5.19 13.81 43.18
CA ALA A 17 -5.53 12.80 44.17
C ALA A 17 -4.60 11.56 44.11
N PRO A 18 -4.43 10.80 45.21
CA PRO A 18 -3.48 9.68 45.29
C PRO A 18 -3.87 8.41 44.52
N GLU A 19 -5.16 8.21 44.23
CA GLU A 19 -5.67 7.07 43.44
C GLU A 19 -6.49 7.57 42.24
N LEU A 20 -6.34 6.91 41.10
CA LEU A 20 -7.01 7.28 39.86
C LEU A 20 -8.49 6.84 39.84
N SER A 21 -9.41 7.79 40.00
CA SER A 21 -10.84 7.50 39.83
C SER A 21 -11.24 7.35 38.35
N VAL A 22 -12.44 6.80 38.11
CA VAL A 22 -13.03 6.67 36.76
C VAL A 22 -13.23 8.04 36.09
N ALA A 23 -13.72 9.03 36.83
CA ALA A 23 -13.93 10.39 36.33
C ALA A 23 -12.59 11.10 36.04
N ASP A 24 -11.58 10.86 36.88
CA ASP A 24 -10.23 11.39 36.68
C ASP A 24 -9.57 10.75 35.44
N SER A 25 -9.78 9.45 35.21
CA SER A 25 -9.28 8.74 34.03
C SER A 25 -9.77 9.38 32.72
N LEU A 26 -11.08 9.64 32.62
CA LEU A 26 -11.67 10.29 31.43
C LEU A 26 -11.13 11.71 31.24
N THR A 27 -10.97 12.46 32.33
CA THR A 27 -10.42 13.82 32.31
C THR A 27 -8.97 13.83 31.83
N VAL A 28 -8.15 12.87 32.27
CA VAL A 28 -6.77 12.71 31.81
C VAL A 28 -6.71 12.38 30.32
N LEU A 29 -7.57 11.48 29.84
CA LEU A 29 -7.66 11.16 28.41
C LEU A 29 -8.07 12.38 27.57
N ASP A 30 -9.00 13.21 28.04
CA ASP A 30 -9.36 14.44 27.35
C ASP A 30 -8.19 15.42 27.27
N ARG A 31 -7.41 15.56 28.35
CA ARG A 31 -6.21 16.41 28.37
C ARG A 31 -5.16 15.92 27.38
N PHE A 32 -4.97 14.60 27.26
CA PHE A 32 -4.14 14.03 26.20
C PHE A 32 -4.70 14.31 24.80
N SER A 33 -6.02 14.36 24.65
CA SER A 33 -6.63 14.77 23.38
C SER A 33 -6.40 16.25 23.07
N ASP A 34 -6.49 17.14 24.07
CA ASP A 34 -6.22 18.57 23.93
C ASP A 34 -4.75 18.85 23.57
N ALA A 35 -3.84 18.05 24.13
CA ALA A 35 -2.42 18.04 23.78
C ALA A 35 -2.14 17.49 22.36
N GLY A 36 -3.12 16.83 21.73
CA GLY A 36 -2.98 16.17 20.42
C GLY A 36 -2.25 14.83 20.46
N LEU A 37 -2.11 14.22 21.65
CA LEU A 37 -1.57 12.87 21.83
C LEU A 37 -2.63 11.81 21.51
N LEU A 38 -3.90 12.10 21.78
CA LEU A 38 -5.06 11.30 21.40
C LEU A 38 -5.97 12.09 20.46
N ARG A 39 -6.68 11.39 19.57
CA ARG A 39 -7.78 11.99 18.80
C ARG A 39 -9.01 12.09 19.71
N ARG A 40 -9.88 13.06 19.43
CA ARG A 40 -11.18 13.15 20.11
C ARG A 40 -12.00 11.87 19.97
N LEU A 41 -11.88 11.18 18.83
CA LEU A 41 -12.50 9.88 18.60
C LEU A 41 -11.99 8.79 19.58
N ASP A 42 -10.71 8.82 19.92
CA ASP A 42 -10.10 7.82 20.80
C ASP A 42 -10.70 7.93 22.20
N THR A 43 -10.84 9.16 22.71
CA THR A 43 -11.44 9.43 24.02
C THR A 43 -12.96 9.21 24.00
N ALA A 44 -13.62 9.46 22.88
CA ALA A 44 -15.05 9.18 22.72
C ALA A 44 -15.38 7.68 22.87
N LEU A 45 -14.49 6.77 22.43
CA LEU A 45 -14.70 5.33 22.66
C LEU A 45 -14.62 4.98 24.15
N ALA A 46 -13.67 5.55 24.90
CA ALA A 46 -13.60 5.33 26.35
C ALA A 46 -14.86 5.85 27.06
N ARG A 47 -15.36 7.03 26.67
CA ARG A 47 -16.63 7.58 27.18
C ARG A 47 -17.83 6.69 26.84
N PHE A 48 -17.87 6.15 25.62
CA PHE A 48 -18.89 5.18 25.21
C PHE A 48 -18.84 3.92 26.09
N VAL A 49 -17.66 3.35 26.32
CA VAL A 49 -17.49 2.20 27.22
C VAL A 49 -18.01 2.52 28.62
N HIS A 50 -17.64 3.67 29.19
CA HIS A 50 -18.14 4.09 30.50
C HIS A 50 -19.67 4.28 30.54
N SER A 51 -20.29 4.75 29.44
CA SER A 51 -21.75 4.89 29.36
C SER A 51 -22.49 3.55 29.33
N GLN A 52 -21.83 2.49 28.87
CA GLN A 52 -22.38 1.13 28.79
C GLN A 52 -22.03 0.30 30.05
N ASP A 53 -20.94 0.64 30.72
CA ASP A 53 -20.50 0.05 31.99
C ASP A 53 -20.06 1.16 32.96
N ALA A 54 -21.00 1.60 33.80
CA ALA A 54 -20.74 2.65 34.78
C ALA A 54 -19.70 2.22 35.84
N ALA A 55 -19.47 0.92 36.01
CA ALA A 55 -18.46 0.36 36.90
C ALA A 55 -17.12 0.06 36.19
N ALA A 56 -16.95 0.48 34.92
CA ALA A 56 -15.73 0.31 34.17
C ALA A 56 -14.53 0.92 34.89
N GLU A 57 -13.55 0.09 35.22
CA GLU A 57 -12.32 0.51 35.89
C GLU A 57 -11.36 1.27 34.95
N PRO A 58 -10.45 2.10 35.49
CA PRO A 58 -9.50 2.91 34.70
C PRO A 58 -8.75 2.14 33.60
N ALA A 59 -8.29 0.92 33.91
CA ALA A 59 -7.56 0.07 32.96
C ALA A 59 -8.38 -0.24 31.68
N LEU A 60 -9.69 -0.47 31.81
CA LEU A 60 -10.57 -0.71 30.66
C LEU A 60 -10.74 0.56 29.82
N LEU A 61 -10.92 1.73 30.46
CA LEU A 61 -11.08 3.00 29.76
C LEU A 61 -9.81 3.40 29.00
N VAL A 62 -8.64 3.22 29.63
CA VAL A 62 -7.35 3.43 28.98
C VAL A 62 -7.16 2.43 27.84
N ALA A 63 -7.43 1.14 28.05
CA ALA A 63 -7.34 0.14 26.97
C ALA A 63 -8.25 0.48 25.78
N ALA A 64 -9.48 0.95 26.03
CA ALA A 64 -10.41 1.35 24.98
C ALA A 64 -9.90 2.58 24.19
N ALA A 65 -9.43 3.62 24.87
CA ALA A 65 -8.87 4.80 24.20
C ALA A 65 -7.64 4.44 23.37
N VAL A 66 -6.73 3.64 23.94
CA VAL A 66 -5.52 3.21 23.22
C VAL A 66 -5.87 2.30 22.04
N LEU A 67 -6.82 1.38 22.19
CA LEU A 67 -7.29 0.53 21.09
C LEU A 67 -7.83 1.38 19.92
N ALA A 68 -8.62 2.42 20.20
CA ALA A 68 -9.07 3.35 19.16
C ALA A 68 -7.89 4.12 18.52
N GLN A 69 -6.92 4.55 19.31
CA GLN A 69 -5.72 5.19 18.78
C GLN A 69 -4.91 4.25 17.86
N MET A 70 -4.73 3.00 18.28
CA MET A 70 -4.04 1.97 17.51
C MET A 70 -4.75 1.69 16.19
N GLU A 71 -6.07 1.62 16.20
CA GLU A 71 -6.90 1.52 15.00
C GLU A 71 -6.63 2.67 14.03
N GLY A 72 -6.56 3.90 14.55
CA GLY A 72 -6.24 5.09 13.76
C GLY A 72 -4.85 5.10 13.14
N ARG A 73 -3.96 4.27 13.65
CA ARG A 73 -2.58 4.07 13.15
C ARG A 73 -2.44 2.82 12.29
N GLY A 74 -3.54 2.11 12.07
CA GLY A 74 -3.61 0.97 11.17
C GLY A 74 -3.41 -0.40 11.82
N HIS A 75 -3.44 -0.50 13.15
CA HIS A 75 -3.42 -1.79 13.85
C HIS A 75 -4.85 -2.37 13.94
N SER A 76 -5.00 -3.68 13.79
CA SER A 76 -6.31 -4.35 13.93
C SER A 76 -6.63 -4.71 15.39
N CYS A 77 -5.62 -4.77 16.26
CA CYS A 77 -5.74 -5.13 17.66
C CYS A 77 -4.74 -4.38 18.55
N LEU A 78 -4.98 -4.46 19.86
CA LEU A 78 -4.12 -3.95 20.92
C LEU A 78 -3.43 -5.11 21.66
N PRO A 79 -2.10 -5.26 21.57
CA PRO A 79 -1.35 -6.23 22.38
C PRO A 79 -1.25 -5.76 23.83
N LEU A 80 -2.06 -6.36 24.72
CA LEU A 80 -2.16 -5.93 26.11
C LEU A 80 -0.86 -6.13 26.89
N GLN A 81 -0.13 -7.21 26.62
CA GLN A 81 1.17 -7.45 27.27
C GLN A 81 2.16 -6.30 27.03
N ALA A 82 2.31 -5.90 25.76
CA ALA A 82 3.22 -4.82 25.37
C ALA A 82 2.75 -3.47 25.91
N LEU A 83 1.43 -3.22 25.94
CA LEU A 83 0.86 -2.00 26.52
C LEU A 83 1.22 -1.83 27.99
N VAL A 84 1.15 -2.92 28.76
CA VAL A 84 1.40 -2.89 30.20
C VAL A 84 2.90 -2.79 30.49
N GLN A 85 3.73 -3.58 29.81
CA GLN A 85 5.17 -3.64 30.08
C GLN A 85 5.96 -2.46 29.50
N ALA A 86 5.59 -2.01 28.29
CA ALA A 86 6.33 -1.00 27.54
C ALA A 86 5.35 -0.12 26.76
N PRO A 87 4.53 0.71 27.43
CA PRO A 87 3.44 1.45 26.79
C PRO A 87 3.91 2.30 25.61
N ASN A 88 5.07 2.94 25.70
CA ASN A 88 5.56 3.75 24.59
C ASN A 88 6.01 2.95 23.36
N SER A 89 6.28 1.65 23.49
CA SER A 89 6.52 0.79 22.32
C SER A 89 5.25 0.62 21.47
N VAL A 90 4.08 0.70 22.12
CA VAL A 90 2.75 0.62 21.50
C VAL A 90 2.26 2.00 21.07
N LEU A 91 2.37 2.97 21.98
CA LEU A 91 1.85 4.32 21.80
C LEU A 91 2.73 5.19 20.94
N ALA A 92 4.04 4.91 20.86
CA ALA A 92 5.02 5.72 20.13
C ALA A 92 4.73 7.22 20.28
N TRP A 93 4.65 7.70 21.52
CA TRP A 93 4.46 9.12 21.82
C TRP A 93 5.81 9.83 21.82
N PRO A 94 5.82 11.16 21.55
CA PRO A 94 7.05 11.93 21.52
C PRO A 94 7.70 12.00 22.91
N ALA A 95 9.02 12.25 22.95
CA ALA A 95 9.81 12.21 24.18
C ALA A 95 9.26 13.15 25.29
N GLU A 96 8.71 14.29 24.89
CA GLU A 96 8.11 15.29 25.77
C GLU A 96 6.85 14.79 26.49
N ALA A 97 6.17 13.77 25.94
CA ALA A 97 4.97 13.18 26.52
C ALA A 97 5.24 11.97 27.44
N LEU A 98 6.50 11.51 27.53
CA LEU A 98 6.83 10.29 28.28
C LEU A 98 6.61 10.44 29.78
N ALA A 99 6.92 11.60 30.37
CA ALA A 99 6.68 11.83 31.80
C ALA A 99 5.18 11.75 32.14
N ALA A 100 4.34 12.36 31.30
CA ALA A 100 2.89 12.33 31.45
C ALA A 100 2.31 10.91 31.26
N GLN A 101 2.82 10.16 30.28
CA GLN A 101 2.49 8.74 30.09
C GLN A 101 2.88 7.90 31.33
N GLN A 102 4.11 8.05 31.82
CA GLN A 102 4.60 7.31 32.99
C GLN A 102 3.75 7.60 34.24
N ALA A 103 3.36 8.86 34.45
CA ALA A 103 2.51 9.24 35.57
C ALA A 103 1.14 8.55 35.52
N LEU A 104 0.51 8.41 34.34
CA LEU A 104 -0.74 7.65 34.20
C LEU A 104 -0.52 6.15 34.41
N TRP A 105 0.54 5.56 33.83
CA TRP A 105 0.80 4.14 33.98
C TRP A 105 1.18 3.73 35.40
N ALA A 106 1.79 4.63 36.18
CA ALA A 106 2.08 4.40 37.60
C ALA A 106 0.82 4.25 38.47
N GLN A 107 -0.33 4.74 37.98
CA GLN A 107 -1.64 4.63 38.63
C GLN A 107 -2.45 3.41 38.16
N LEU A 108 -1.93 2.65 37.19
CA LEU A 108 -2.57 1.46 36.63
C LEU A 108 -1.84 0.19 37.11
N PRO A 109 -2.47 -1.00 37.05
CA PRO A 109 -1.78 -2.23 37.43
C PRO A 109 -0.54 -2.46 36.55
N SER A 110 0.57 -2.83 37.18
CA SER A 110 1.87 -3.08 36.52
C SER A 110 1.95 -4.42 35.77
N ASP A 111 1.04 -5.34 36.06
CA ASP A 111 0.98 -6.68 35.46
C ASP A 111 -0.23 -6.85 34.56
N VAL A 112 -0.10 -7.66 33.50
CA VAL A 112 -1.20 -7.89 32.55
C VAL A 112 -2.38 -8.62 33.21
N ALA A 113 -2.13 -9.47 34.21
CA ALA A 113 -3.17 -10.35 34.77
C ALA A 113 -4.33 -9.56 35.42
N PRO A 114 -4.07 -8.52 36.25
CA PRO A 114 -5.11 -7.60 36.70
C PRO A 114 -5.89 -6.94 35.55
N TRP A 115 -5.21 -6.51 34.48
CA TRP A 115 -5.90 -5.94 33.31
C TRP A 115 -6.86 -6.95 32.68
N LEU A 116 -6.42 -8.20 32.48
CA LEU A 116 -7.28 -9.26 31.94
C LEU A 116 -8.48 -9.52 32.85
N ALA A 117 -8.28 -9.59 34.18
CA ALA A 117 -9.37 -9.80 35.14
C ALA A 117 -10.39 -8.64 35.13
N THR A 118 -9.92 -7.40 35.02
CA THR A 118 -10.77 -6.21 34.91
C THR A 118 -11.55 -6.18 33.60
N LEU A 119 -10.87 -6.34 32.46
CA LEU A 119 -11.52 -6.39 31.13
C LEU A 119 -12.55 -7.50 31.08
N ALA A 120 -12.21 -8.69 31.61
CA ALA A 120 -13.07 -9.86 31.59
C ALA A 120 -14.28 -9.77 32.53
N ARG A 121 -14.36 -8.79 33.44
CA ARG A 121 -15.57 -8.55 34.27
C ARG A 121 -16.58 -7.63 33.59
N SER A 122 -16.16 -6.84 32.62
CA SER A 122 -17.02 -5.84 32.00
C SER A 122 -18.00 -6.47 30.99
N PRO A 123 -19.30 -6.09 31.00
CA PRO A 123 -20.29 -6.60 30.05
C PRO A 123 -20.03 -6.14 28.62
N VAL A 124 -19.20 -5.12 28.40
CA VAL A 124 -18.86 -4.62 27.05
C VAL A 124 -17.72 -5.39 26.38
N VAL A 125 -17.10 -6.32 27.10
CA VAL A 125 -15.99 -7.14 26.60
C VAL A 125 -16.46 -8.59 26.49
N ARG A 126 -16.32 -9.17 25.29
CA ARG A 126 -16.46 -10.61 25.10
C ARG A 126 -15.12 -11.29 25.27
N VAL A 127 -15.01 -12.24 26.19
CA VAL A 127 -13.82 -13.09 26.32
C VAL A 127 -13.99 -14.36 25.47
N VAL A 128 -13.11 -14.52 24.50
CA VAL A 128 -13.13 -15.67 23.57
C VAL A 128 -12.91 -16.97 24.36
N GLY A 129 -13.76 -17.97 24.10
CA GLY A 129 -13.72 -19.28 24.78
C GLY A 129 -14.44 -19.33 26.12
N ARG A 130 -14.91 -18.18 26.65
CA ARG A 130 -15.67 -18.11 27.90
C ARG A 130 -17.08 -17.55 27.70
N ASP A 131 -17.21 -16.47 26.95
CA ASP A 131 -18.46 -15.73 26.81
C ASP A 131 -19.15 -16.01 25.47
N ALA A 132 -20.48 -16.10 25.52
CA ALA A 132 -21.30 -16.12 24.31
C ALA A 132 -21.23 -14.78 23.56
N ASP A 133 -21.49 -14.85 22.26
CA ASP A 133 -21.61 -13.65 21.45
C ASP A 133 -22.95 -12.96 21.69
N ALA A 134 -22.94 -11.85 22.41
CA ALA A 134 -24.12 -11.05 22.74
C ALA A 134 -24.10 -9.66 22.09
N GLY A 135 -23.25 -9.44 21.09
CA GLY A 135 -23.12 -8.12 20.45
C GLY A 135 -22.11 -7.18 21.11
N GLN A 136 -21.24 -7.68 22.00
CA GLN A 136 -20.28 -6.84 22.73
C GLN A 136 -19.34 -6.07 21.77
N PRO A 137 -19.06 -4.78 22.03
CA PRO A 137 -18.24 -3.94 21.15
C PRO A 137 -16.75 -4.29 21.18
N LEU A 138 -16.26 -4.85 22.29
CA LEU A 138 -14.87 -5.23 22.48
C LEU A 138 -14.73 -6.76 22.57
N VAL A 139 -13.64 -7.28 22.03
CA VAL A 139 -13.33 -8.72 22.09
C VAL A 139 -11.93 -8.93 22.65
N LEU A 140 -11.83 -9.74 23.71
CA LEU A 140 -10.58 -10.14 24.34
C LEU A 140 -10.23 -11.57 23.92
N LEU A 141 -9.09 -11.72 23.22
CA LEU A 141 -8.48 -13.00 22.95
C LEU A 141 -7.43 -13.31 24.03
N PRO A 142 -7.71 -14.26 24.95
CA PRO A 142 -6.74 -14.69 25.95
C PRO A 142 -5.61 -15.52 25.31
N GLY A 143 -4.51 -15.67 26.05
CA GLY A 143 -3.33 -16.45 25.64
C GLY A 143 -2.06 -15.92 26.28
N ALA A 144 -0.90 -16.48 25.91
CA ALA A 144 0.40 -16.00 26.39
C ALA A 144 0.67 -14.52 26.02
N GLU A 145 0.11 -14.08 24.89
CA GLU A 145 0.16 -12.70 24.43
C GLU A 145 -1.28 -12.21 24.17
N PRO A 146 -2.01 -11.76 25.18
CA PRO A 146 -3.42 -11.41 25.05
C PRO A 146 -3.63 -10.20 24.13
N LEU A 147 -4.68 -10.26 23.31
CA LEU A 147 -5.04 -9.23 22.33
C LEU A 147 -6.45 -8.69 22.60
N LEU A 148 -6.61 -7.37 22.59
CA LEU A 148 -7.91 -6.70 22.65
C LEU A 148 -8.28 -6.14 21.27
N TYR A 149 -9.54 -6.28 20.88
CA TYR A 149 -10.05 -5.90 19.57
C TYR A 149 -11.29 -5.02 19.68
N LEU A 150 -11.49 -4.16 18.67
CA LEU A 150 -12.83 -3.76 18.28
C LEU A 150 -13.49 -4.95 17.57
N ARG A 151 -14.73 -5.28 17.93
CA ARG A 151 -15.46 -6.45 17.40
C ARG A 151 -15.33 -6.60 15.87
N ARG A 152 -15.50 -5.50 15.12
CA ARG A 152 -15.41 -5.53 13.65
C ARG A 152 -14.08 -6.08 13.13
N TYR A 153 -12.95 -5.72 13.75
CA TYR A 153 -11.62 -6.15 13.29
C TYR A 153 -11.32 -7.58 13.73
N TRP A 154 -11.85 -8.00 14.89
CA TRP A 154 -11.86 -9.41 15.27
C TRP A 154 -12.58 -10.26 14.22
N ASP A 155 -13.78 -9.84 13.82
CA ASP A 155 -14.59 -10.54 12.81
C ASP A 155 -13.91 -10.55 11.44
N TYR A 156 -13.26 -9.45 11.04
CA TYR A 156 -12.51 -9.38 9.78
C TYR A 156 -11.29 -10.31 9.78
N GLU A 157 -10.45 -10.31 10.83
CA GLU A 157 -9.28 -11.21 10.88
C GLU A 157 -9.69 -12.68 10.81
N ARG A 158 -10.74 -13.05 11.57
CA ARG A 158 -11.28 -14.42 11.53
C ARG A 158 -11.82 -14.79 10.17
N THR A 159 -12.63 -13.92 9.56
CA THR A 159 -13.17 -14.14 8.22
C THR A 159 -12.04 -14.37 7.22
N VAL A 160 -11.02 -13.51 7.22
CA VAL A 160 -9.88 -13.64 6.32
C VAL A 160 -9.15 -14.96 6.57
N ALA A 161 -8.83 -15.29 7.82
CA ALA A 161 -8.14 -16.52 8.16
C ALA A 161 -8.91 -17.77 7.73
N GLU A 162 -10.21 -17.85 8.06
CA GLU A 162 -11.07 -18.98 7.72
C GLU A 162 -11.14 -19.20 6.20
N HIS A 163 -11.33 -18.13 5.41
CA HIS A 163 -11.41 -18.22 3.96
C HIS A 163 -10.07 -18.54 3.29
N LEU A 164 -8.95 -18.06 3.84
CA LEU A 164 -7.62 -18.38 3.32
C LEU A 164 -7.23 -19.82 3.67
N ALA A 165 -7.42 -20.25 4.92
CA ALA A 165 -7.15 -21.61 5.36
C ALA A 165 -7.88 -22.65 4.49
N ARG A 166 -9.18 -22.44 4.24
CA ARG A 166 -9.97 -23.30 3.33
C ARG A 166 -9.37 -23.38 1.91
N ARG A 167 -8.83 -22.28 1.38
CA ARG A 167 -8.22 -22.27 0.02
C ARG A 167 -6.82 -22.87 -0.02
N THR A 168 -6.14 -22.98 1.12
CA THR A 168 -4.86 -23.68 1.23
C THR A 168 -5.01 -25.19 1.36
N THR A 169 -6.13 -25.68 1.91
CA THR A 169 -6.39 -27.11 2.14
C THR A 169 -7.14 -27.77 0.99
N VAL A 170 -7.97 -27.01 0.26
CA VAL A 170 -8.62 -27.53 -0.94
C VAL A 170 -7.56 -27.71 -2.02
N GLU A 171 -7.32 -28.98 -2.38
CA GLU A 171 -6.46 -29.32 -3.51
C GLU A 171 -6.91 -28.58 -4.77
N GLY A 172 -5.93 -28.12 -5.54
CA GLY A 172 -6.17 -27.59 -6.87
C GLY A 172 -6.91 -28.59 -7.74
N GLN A 173 -7.36 -28.13 -8.91
CA GLN A 173 -7.89 -29.05 -9.90
C GLN A 173 -6.82 -30.09 -10.24
N ALA A 174 -7.19 -31.38 -10.28
CA ALA A 174 -6.27 -32.41 -10.76
C ALA A 174 -5.93 -32.11 -12.22
N VAL A 175 -4.68 -31.71 -12.47
CA VAL A 175 -4.15 -31.46 -13.81
C VAL A 175 -3.08 -32.52 -14.09
N ASP A 176 -2.99 -32.97 -15.34
CA ASP A 176 -1.90 -33.83 -15.79
C ASP A 176 -0.56 -33.08 -15.68
N ASP A 177 0.34 -33.58 -14.82
CA ASP A 177 1.68 -33.02 -14.60
C ASP A 177 2.48 -32.89 -15.90
N ALA A 178 2.34 -33.84 -16.82
CA ALA A 178 3.06 -33.81 -18.09
C ALA A 178 2.58 -32.66 -18.97
N ALA A 179 1.25 -32.45 -19.04
CA ALA A 179 0.65 -31.31 -19.73
C ALA A 179 1.08 -29.98 -19.09
N VAL A 180 1.07 -29.87 -17.75
CA VAL A 180 1.53 -28.66 -17.06
C VAL A 180 3.01 -28.39 -17.37
N ARG A 181 3.86 -29.42 -17.30
CA ARG A 181 5.29 -29.30 -17.58
C ARG A 181 5.54 -28.82 -19.01
N HIS A 182 4.84 -29.40 -19.97
CA HIS A 182 4.89 -28.99 -21.37
C HIS A 182 4.58 -27.50 -21.54
N TRP A 183 3.49 -27.02 -20.94
CA TRP A 183 3.12 -25.61 -21.04
C TRP A 183 4.07 -24.67 -20.30
N LEU A 184 4.54 -25.06 -19.11
CA LEU A 184 5.56 -24.29 -18.39
C LEU A 184 6.86 -24.17 -19.18
N ASP A 185 7.29 -25.24 -19.85
CA ASP A 185 8.49 -25.22 -20.71
C ASP A 185 8.27 -24.35 -21.97
N ARG A 186 7.06 -24.29 -22.54
CA ARG A 186 6.73 -23.35 -23.63
C ARG A 186 6.70 -21.89 -23.18
N LEU A 187 6.19 -21.60 -21.98
CA LEU A 187 6.00 -20.25 -21.47
C LEU A 187 7.29 -19.59 -20.96
N PHE A 188 8.19 -20.39 -20.39
CA PHE A 188 9.43 -19.93 -19.74
C PHE A 188 10.72 -20.45 -20.40
N GLY A 189 10.60 -21.40 -21.32
CA GLY A 189 11.73 -22.17 -21.83
C GLY A 189 11.97 -23.46 -21.04
N PRO A 190 12.61 -24.47 -21.67
CA PRO A 190 13.01 -25.68 -20.98
C PRO A 190 14.09 -25.36 -19.93
N PRO A 191 14.16 -26.11 -18.81
CA PRO A 191 15.21 -25.92 -17.83
C PRO A 191 16.57 -26.17 -18.49
N GLN A 192 17.47 -25.20 -18.34
CA GLN A 192 18.86 -25.35 -18.78
C GLN A 192 19.66 -26.06 -17.68
N PRO A 193 20.61 -26.94 -18.04
CA PRO A 193 21.51 -27.55 -17.07
C PRO A 193 22.23 -26.45 -16.27
N GLN A 194 22.23 -26.54 -14.94
CA GLN A 194 22.89 -25.60 -14.01
C GLN A 194 22.29 -24.17 -13.97
N ALA A 195 21.17 -23.89 -14.64
CA ALA A 195 20.51 -22.60 -14.49
C ALA A 195 19.96 -22.41 -13.06
N PRO A 196 19.99 -21.18 -12.52
CA PRO A 196 19.37 -20.88 -11.25
C PRO A 196 17.86 -21.15 -11.29
N LEU A 197 17.27 -21.36 -10.11
CA LEU A 197 15.84 -21.55 -9.93
C LEU A 197 15.04 -20.40 -10.55
N ASP A 198 14.16 -20.71 -11.50
CA ASP A 198 13.23 -19.73 -12.05
C ASP A 198 12.04 -19.56 -11.11
N TRP A 199 12.09 -18.50 -10.29
CA TRP A 199 11.05 -18.15 -9.33
C TRP A 199 9.69 -17.84 -9.99
N GLN A 200 9.68 -17.33 -11.22
CA GLN A 200 8.44 -17.00 -11.94
C GLN A 200 7.76 -18.27 -12.44
N LYS A 201 8.56 -19.21 -12.97
CA LYS A 201 8.09 -20.55 -13.35
C LYS A 201 7.59 -21.35 -12.15
N LEU A 202 8.33 -21.30 -11.04
CA LEU A 202 7.92 -21.91 -9.76
C LEU A 202 6.59 -21.34 -9.26
N ALA A 203 6.42 -20.01 -9.29
CA ALA A 203 5.18 -19.34 -8.90
C ALA A 203 3.97 -19.85 -9.69
N CYS A 204 4.12 -20.00 -11.02
CA CYS A 204 3.05 -20.53 -11.86
C CYS A 204 2.70 -21.98 -11.53
N ALA A 205 3.71 -22.81 -11.27
CA ALA A 205 3.51 -24.21 -10.90
C ALA A 205 2.81 -24.37 -9.55
N LEU A 206 3.28 -23.65 -8.52
CA LEU A 206 2.70 -23.72 -7.18
C LEU A 206 1.29 -23.12 -7.14
N ALA A 207 1.00 -22.11 -7.96
CA ALA A 207 -0.34 -21.58 -8.10
C ALA A 207 -1.37 -22.63 -8.56
N LEU A 208 -0.95 -23.71 -9.24
CA LEU A 208 -1.83 -24.81 -9.62
C LEU A 208 -2.20 -25.75 -8.48
N ARG A 209 -1.38 -25.85 -7.42
CA ARG A 209 -1.54 -26.82 -6.34
C ARG A 209 -2.69 -26.52 -5.38
N GLY A 210 -3.12 -25.26 -5.29
CA GLY A 210 -4.23 -24.83 -4.43
C GLY A 210 -5.17 -23.84 -5.10
N ARG A 211 -6.06 -23.26 -4.29
CA ARG A 211 -6.94 -22.16 -4.72
C ARG A 211 -6.48 -20.80 -4.19
N LEU A 212 -5.36 -20.75 -3.49
CA LEU A 212 -4.68 -19.54 -3.08
C LEU A 212 -3.28 -19.53 -3.70
N SER A 213 -2.86 -18.37 -4.20
CA SER A 213 -1.46 -18.11 -4.52
C SER A 213 -1.11 -16.69 -4.11
N VAL A 214 -0.01 -16.53 -3.39
CA VAL A 214 0.54 -15.23 -3.01
C VAL A 214 1.89 -15.06 -3.71
N ILE A 215 1.99 -14.12 -4.63
CA ILE A 215 3.22 -13.82 -5.36
C ILE A 215 3.70 -12.45 -4.92
N THR A 216 4.74 -12.45 -4.08
CA THR A 216 5.37 -11.22 -3.58
C THR A 216 6.68 -10.95 -4.30
N GLY A 217 7.07 -9.69 -4.42
CA GLY A 217 8.39 -9.32 -4.91
C GLY A 217 8.51 -7.83 -5.08
N GLY A 218 9.74 -7.34 -5.04
CA GLY A 218 10.03 -5.92 -5.26
C GLY A 218 9.56 -5.44 -6.65
N PRO A 219 9.61 -4.13 -6.93
CA PRO A 219 9.30 -3.61 -8.23
C PRO A 219 10.24 -4.20 -9.29
N GLY A 220 9.72 -4.46 -10.49
CA GLY A 220 10.55 -4.98 -11.59
C GLY A 220 10.94 -6.46 -11.53
N THR A 221 10.51 -7.18 -10.50
CA THR A 221 10.69 -8.64 -10.38
C THR A 221 9.82 -9.46 -11.33
N GLY A 222 8.99 -8.79 -12.14
CA GLY A 222 8.14 -9.42 -13.15
C GLY A 222 6.87 -10.06 -12.58
N LYS A 223 6.27 -9.50 -11.52
CA LYS A 223 4.97 -9.96 -10.98
C LYS A 223 3.89 -10.03 -12.07
N THR A 224 3.69 -8.94 -12.82
CA THR A 224 2.68 -8.89 -13.89
C THR A 224 3.03 -9.80 -15.07
N TYR A 225 4.32 -9.94 -15.39
CA TYR A 225 4.81 -10.90 -16.38
C TYR A 225 4.50 -12.35 -15.98
N THR A 226 4.68 -12.66 -14.70
CA THR A 226 4.36 -13.97 -14.10
C THR A 226 2.85 -14.20 -14.09
N ALA A 227 2.06 -13.19 -13.75
CA ALA A 227 0.59 -13.27 -13.76
C ALA A 227 0.03 -13.54 -15.16
N ALA A 228 0.56 -12.89 -16.20
CA ALA A 228 0.17 -13.17 -17.59
C ALA A 228 0.47 -14.63 -17.99
N ARG A 229 1.65 -15.16 -17.61
CA ARG A 229 1.99 -16.57 -17.88
C ARG A 229 1.16 -17.55 -17.06
N LEU A 230 0.83 -17.21 -15.82
CA LEU A 230 -0.09 -17.99 -15.01
C LEU A 230 -1.49 -18.04 -15.66
N LEU A 231 -1.99 -16.91 -16.18
CA LEU A 231 -3.24 -16.90 -16.92
C LEU A 231 -3.18 -17.80 -18.17
N ALA A 232 -2.11 -17.68 -18.97
CA ALA A 232 -1.91 -18.54 -20.13
C ALA A 232 -1.88 -20.03 -19.73
N LEU A 233 -1.18 -20.38 -18.64
CA LEU A 233 -1.13 -21.74 -18.10
C LEU A 233 -2.51 -22.23 -17.64
N LEU A 234 -3.28 -21.38 -16.94
CA LEU A 234 -4.63 -21.69 -16.49
C LEU A 234 -5.57 -21.98 -17.66
N PHE A 235 -5.54 -21.15 -18.71
CA PHE A 235 -6.34 -21.39 -19.90
C PHE A 235 -5.90 -22.66 -20.65
N ALA A 236 -4.60 -22.93 -20.71
CA ALA A 236 -4.05 -24.10 -21.39
C ALA A 236 -4.34 -25.43 -20.67
N THR A 237 -4.60 -25.38 -19.36
CA THR A 237 -4.83 -26.56 -18.52
C THR A 237 -6.28 -26.69 -18.06
N ALA A 238 -7.13 -25.71 -18.36
CA ALA A 238 -8.56 -25.76 -18.05
C ALA A 238 -9.26 -26.84 -18.89
N PRO A 239 -10.23 -27.60 -18.34
CA PRO A 239 -11.02 -28.56 -19.11
C PRO A 239 -11.82 -27.88 -20.22
N ASP A 240 -12.33 -26.68 -19.93
CA ASP A 240 -12.98 -25.81 -20.88
C ASP A 240 -12.48 -24.36 -20.70
N ALA A 241 -11.50 -23.98 -21.52
CA ALA A 241 -10.96 -22.63 -21.55
C ALA A 241 -12.00 -21.57 -21.97
N GLN A 242 -13.08 -21.96 -22.65
CA GLN A 242 -14.15 -21.05 -23.07
C GLN A 242 -15.11 -20.69 -21.93
N GLN A 243 -15.13 -21.48 -20.85
CA GLN A 243 -15.96 -21.20 -19.68
C GLN A 243 -15.20 -20.54 -18.53
N LEU A 244 -13.86 -20.51 -18.57
CA LEU A 244 -13.07 -19.91 -17.49
C LEU A 244 -13.27 -18.39 -17.40
N ARG A 245 -13.90 -17.94 -16.30
CA ARG A 245 -14.16 -16.52 -16.02
C ARG A 245 -13.07 -15.93 -15.15
N VAL A 246 -12.34 -14.97 -15.71
CA VAL A 246 -11.24 -14.28 -15.03
C VAL A 246 -11.64 -12.86 -14.71
N ALA A 247 -11.42 -12.44 -13.46
CA ALA A 247 -11.48 -11.04 -13.06
C ALA A 247 -10.10 -10.54 -12.65
N LEU A 248 -9.74 -9.35 -13.16
CA LEU A 248 -8.54 -8.62 -12.80
C LEU A 248 -8.94 -7.42 -11.94
N ALA A 249 -8.31 -7.28 -10.77
CA ALA A 249 -8.62 -6.20 -9.86
C ALA A 249 -7.38 -5.58 -9.23
N ALA A 250 -7.51 -4.31 -8.83
CA ALA A 250 -6.53 -3.61 -8.03
C ALA A 250 -7.23 -2.64 -7.03
N PRO A 251 -6.55 -2.15 -6.00
CA PRO A 251 -7.13 -1.21 -5.04
C PRO A 251 -7.48 0.16 -5.64
N THR A 252 -6.73 0.63 -6.64
CA THR A 252 -6.90 1.95 -7.28
C THR A 252 -7.16 1.83 -8.79
N GLY A 253 -7.84 2.84 -9.36
CA GLY A 253 -8.17 2.86 -10.79
C GLY A 253 -6.93 2.85 -11.68
N LYS A 254 -5.90 3.61 -11.30
CA LYS A 254 -4.61 3.68 -12.01
C LYS A 254 -3.87 2.34 -11.99
N ALA A 255 -3.85 1.64 -10.86
CA ALA A 255 -3.26 0.32 -10.77
C ALA A 255 -4.04 -0.70 -11.63
N ALA A 256 -5.37 -0.65 -11.62
CA ALA A 256 -6.20 -1.53 -12.45
C ALA A 256 -5.93 -1.32 -13.95
N ALA A 257 -5.91 -0.06 -14.42
CA ALA A 257 -5.62 0.25 -15.81
C ALA A 257 -4.24 -0.27 -16.25
N ARG A 258 -3.20 -0.04 -15.43
CA ARG A 258 -1.83 -0.52 -15.69
C ARG A 258 -1.73 -2.05 -15.69
N LEU A 259 -2.42 -2.71 -14.76
CA LEU A 259 -2.49 -4.17 -14.70
C LEU A 259 -3.04 -4.74 -16.02
N LYS A 260 -4.15 -4.20 -16.52
CA LYS A 260 -4.74 -4.66 -17.80
C LYS A 260 -3.79 -4.45 -18.97
N GLN A 261 -3.24 -3.25 -19.13
CA GLN A 261 -2.31 -2.92 -20.20
C GLN A 261 -1.08 -3.86 -20.20
N SER A 262 -0.52 -4.09 -19.02
CA SER A 262 0.68 -4.94 -18.87
C SER A 262 0.40 -6.41 -19.13
N ILE A 263 -0.74 -6.93 -18.66
CA ILE A 263 -1.16 -8.31 -18.93
C ILE A 263 -1.42 -8.50 -20.43
N ASP A 264 -2.13 -7.58 -21.08
CA ASP A 264 -2.44 -7.66 -22.50
C ASP A 264 -1.17 -7.68 -23.34
N ALA A 265 -0.26 -6.75 -23.09
CA ALA A 265 1.02 -6.69 -23.80
C ALA A 265 1.82 -7.98 -23.60
N ALA A 266 1.90 -8.49 -22.37
CA ALA A 266 2.64 -9.72 -22.07
C ALA A 266 2.02 -10.97 -22.71
N LEU A 267 0.69 -11.07 -22.78
CA LEU A 267 0.00 -12.17 -23.45
C LEU A 267 0.15 -12.09 -24.97
N LEU A 268 0.04 -10.90 -25.57
CA LEU A 268 0.22 -10.73 -27.01
C LEU A 268 1.65 -11.07 -27.45
N GLN A 269 2.66 -10.72 -26.65
CA GLN A 269 4.05 -11.12 -26.90
C GLN A 269 4.28 -12.64 -26.86
N LEU A 270 3.44 -13.37 -26.11
CA LEU A 270 3.51 -14.83 -26.00
C LEU A 270 2.78 -15.56 -27.13
N HIS A 271 1.93 -14.87 -27.89
CA HIS A 271 0.96 -15.49 -28.80
C HIS A 271 1.62 -16.46 -29.77
N ASP A 272 2.70 -16.05 -30.44
CA ASP A 272 3.35 -16.88 -31.44
C ASP A 272 4.06 -18.10 -30.81
N ALA A 273 4.60 -17.94 -29.60
CA ALA A 273 5.31 -19.01 -28.89
C ALA A 273 4.39 -20.15 -28.40
N VAL A 274 3.11 -19.83 -28.16
CA VAL A 274 2.11 -20.79 -27.66
C VAL A 274 1.22 -21.38 -28.76
N GLN A 275 1.46 -21.02 -30.02
CA GLN A 275 0.77 -21.58 -31.19
C GLN A 275 1.52 -22.79 -31.79
N PRO A 276 0.80 -23.77 -32.38
CA PRO A 276 -0.63 -24.02 -32.20
C PRO A 276 -0.93 -24.46 -30.77
N GLY A 277 -2.12 -24.12 -30.25
CA GLY A 277 -2.62 -24.66 -28.98
C GLY A 277 -3.38 -23.66 -28.10
N LEU A 278 -2.98 -22.38 -28.06
CA LEU A 278 -3.64 -21.38 -27.22
C LEU A 278 -3.86 -20.05 -27.97
N ASP A 279 -5.13 -19.70 -28.22
CA ASP A 279 -5.46 -18.41 -28.82
C ASP A 279 -5.52 -17.28 -27.77
N LEU A 280 -4.35 -16.71 -27.49
CA LEU A 280 -4.22 -15.60 -26.55
C LEU A 280 -4.95 -14.32 -26.98
N LYS A 281 -5.22 -14.11 -28.28
CA LYS A 281 -5.91 -12.89 -28.75
C LYS A 281 -7.37 -12.91 -28.31
N THR A 282 -8.04 -14.05 -28.50
CA THR A 282 -9.41 -14.25 -28.04
C THR A 282 -9.51 -14.17 -26.52
N LEU A 283 -8.50 -14.66 -25.79
CA LEU A 283 -8.46 -14.56 -24.33
C LEU A 283 -8.35 -13.11 -23.83
N VAL A 284 -7.48 -12.30 -24.43
CA VAL A 284 -7.34 -10.86 -24.11
C VAL A 284 -8.65 -10.11 -24.31
N GLN A 285 -9.40 -10.44 -25.37
CA GLN A 285 -10.70 -9.83 -25.64
C GLN A 285 -11.76 -10.24 -24.61
N ARG A 286 -11.73 -11.49 -24.13
CA ARG A 286 -12.73 -12.03 -23.19
C ARG A 286 -12.55 -11.56 -21.74
N MET A 287 -11.33 -11.33 -21.27
CA MET A 287 -11.09 -10.97 -19.86
C MET A 287 -11.70 -9.61 -19.45
N GLY A 288 -12.05 -8.74 -20.40
CA GLY A 288 -12.62 -7.43 -20.13
C GLY A 288 -11.67 -6.49 -19.37
N ALA A 289 -12.13 -5.30 -18.98
CA ALA A 289 -11.29 -4.33 -18.26
C ALA A 289 -11.01 -4.77 -16.82
N ALA A 290 -9.78 -4.52 -16.34
CA ALA A 290 -9.48 -4.61 -14.92
C ALA A 290 -10.23 -3.53 -14.13
N ARG A 291 -10.68 -3.85 -12.92
CA ARG A 291 -11.55 -2.98 -12.11
C ARG A 291 -10.91 -2.65 -10.77
N THR A 292 -11.38 -1.59 -10.12
CA THR A 292 -11.06 -1.42 -8.70
C THR A 292 -11.77 -2.50 -7.86
N LEU A 293 -11.25 -2.87 -6.70
CA LEU A 293 -11.93 -3.82 -5.80
C LEU A 293 -13.34 -3.34 -5.42
N HIS A 294 -13.50 -2.04 -5.16
CA HIS A 294 -14.79 -1.40 -4.92
C HIS A 294 -15.76 -1.58 -6.11
N ALA A 295 -15.30 -1.37 -7.33
CA ALA A 295 -16.12 -1.53 -8.53
C ALA A 295 -16.46 -3.00 -8.81
N LEU A 296 -15.52 -3.92 -8.55
CA LEU A 296 -15.74 -5.37 -8.68
C LEU A 296 -16.81 -5.85 -7.71
N LEU A 297 -16.76 -5.43 -6.45
CA LEU A 297 -17.75 -5.78 -5.43
C LEU A 297 -19.09 -5.03 -5.59
N GLY A 298 -19.14 -4.02 -6.44
CA GLY A 298 -20.32 -3.17 -6.62
C GLY A 298 -20.62 -2.34 -5.37
N ALA A 299 -19.66 -1.52 -4.96
CA ALA A 299 -19.81 -0.56 -3.86
C ALA A 299 -21.02 0.35 -4.10
N ARG A 300 -21.89 0.47 -3.08
CA ARG A 300 -23.08 1.34 -3.15
C ARG A 300 -22.72 2.72 -2.58
N PRO A 301 -23.06 3.83 -3.28
CA PRO A 301 -22.86 5.17 -2.76
C PRO A 301 -23.44 5.34 -1.35
N ASP A 302 -22.74 6.09 -0.51
CA ASP A 302 -23.17 6.48 0.86
C ASP A 302 -23.45 5.31 1.83
N THR A 303 -23.00 4.10 1.52
CA THR A 303 -23.09 2.94 2.43
C THR A 303 -21.77 2.17 2.47
N ARG A 304 -21.59 1.34 3.50
CA ARG A 304 -20.49 0.35 3.56
C ARG A 304 -20.83 -0.99 2.90
N HIS A 305 -22.00 -1.08 2.28
CA HIS A 305 -22.48 -2.34 1.71
C HIS A 305 -22.05 -2.50 0.26
N PHE A 306 -21.69 -3.74 -0.07
CA PHE A 306 -21.36 -4.17 -1.43
C PHE A 306 -22.53 -4.94 -2.04
N ARG A 307 -22.66 -4.87 -3.37
CA ARG A 307 -23.61 -5.71 -4.11
C ARG A 307 -23.24 -7.19 -4.03
N HIS A 308 -21.95 -7.51 -4.06
CA HIS A 308 -21.46 -8.87 -3.95
C HIS A 308 -21.00 -9.15 -2.52
N HIS A 309 -21.46 -10.27 -1.98
CA HIS A 309 -21.24 -10.73 -0.61
C HIS A 309 -21.50 -12.25 -0.56
N ALA A 310 -21.41 -12.88 0.61
CA ALA A 310 -21.57 -14.33 0.75
C ALA A 310 -22.92 -14.89 0.21
N GLY A 311 -23.99 -14.08 0.22
CA GLY A 311 -25.31 -14.46 -0.31
C GLY A 311 -25.53 -14.12 -1.78
N HIS A 312 -24.62 -13.35 -2.39
CA HIS A 312 -24.62 -13.03 -3.81
C HIS A 312 -23.16 -12.97 -4.29
N PRO A 313 -22.53 -14.13 -4.50
CA PRO A 313 -21.11 -14.22 -4.81
C PRO A 313 -20.74 -13.53 -6.13
N LEU A 314 -19.45 -13.31 -6.33
CA LEU A 314 -18.89 -12.93 -7.62
C LEU A 314 -19.01 -14.10 -8.61
N ASP A 315 -19.32 -13.78 -9.85
CA ASP A 315 -19.42 -14.77 -10.92
C ASP A 315 -18.07 -14.99 -11.62
N VAL A 316 -17.10 -15.54 -10.89
CA VAL A 316 -15.71 -15.68 -11.33
C VAL A 316 -15.12 -17.03 -10.90
N ASP A 317 -14.20 -17.56 -11.72
CA ASP A 317 -13.44 -18.77 -11.42
C ASP A 317 -12.01 -18.44 -10.99
N VAL A 318 -11.47 -17.32 -11.48
CA VAL A 318 -10.15 -16.82 -11.10
C VAL A 318 -10.23 -15.31 -10.82
N LEU A 319 -9.76 -14.91 -9.65
CA LEU A 319 -9.57 -13.51 -9.28
C LEU A 319 -8.08 -13.24 -9.08
N ILE A 320 -7.53 -12.31 -9.87
CA ILE A 320 -6.18 -11.78 -9.68
C ILE A 320 -6.28 -10.38 -9.10
N VAL A 321 -5.68 -10.17 -7.93
CA VAL A 321 -5.59 -8.86 -7.27
C VAL A 321 -4.14 -8.39 -7.30
N ASP A 322 -3.87 -7.31 -8.04
CA ASP A 322 -2.55 -6.66 -8.04
C ASP A 322 -2.47 -5.52 -7.02
N GLU A 323 -1.26 -5.12 -6.66
CA GLU A 323 -0.98 -4.15 -5.60
C GLU A 323 -1.65 -4.50 -4.27
N ALA A 324 -1.63 -5.79 -3.90
CA ALA A 324 -2.27 -6.32 -2.70
C ALA A 324 -1.74 -5.71 -1.39
N SER A 325 -0.57 -5.04 -1.41
CA SER A 325 -0.01 -4.29 -0.28
C SER A 325 -0.92 -3.13 0.16
N MET A 326 -1.71 -2.56 -0.76
CA MET A 326 -2.66 -1.50 -0.46
C MET A 326 -4.03 -2.03 0.03
N VAL A 327 -4.25 -3.35 0.06
CA VAL A 327 -5.52 -3.94 0.51
C VAL A 327 -5.55 -4.00 2.04
N HIS A 328 -6.46 -3.24 2.65
CA HIS A 328 -6.71 -3.27 4.09
C HIS A 328 -7.60 -4.46 4.49
N LEU A 329 -7.69 -4.71 5.79
CA LEU A 329 -8.34 -5.88 6.34
C LEU A 329 -9.84 -5.97 6.02
N GLU A 330 -10.59 -4.86 6.11
CA GLU A 330 -12.02 -4.81 5.77
C GLU A 330 -12.27 -5.18 4.29
N MET A 331 -11.49 -4.61 3.38
CA MET A 331 -11.61 -4.91 1.95
C MET A 331 -11.27 -6.37 1.65
N MET A 332 -10.21 -6.92 2.25
CA MET A 332 -9.88 -8.35 2.08
C MET A 332 -11.01 -9.24 2.58
N ALA A 333 -11.59 -8.94 3.75
CA ALA A 333 -12.72 -9.70 4.29
C ALA A 333 -13.92 -9.65 3.32
N ALA A 334 -14.26 -8.47 2.80
CA ALA A 334 -15.35 -8.31 1.83
C ALA A 334 -15.09 -9.07 0.52
N VAL A 335 -13.87 -9.01 -0.02
CA VAL A 335 -13.47 -9.78 -1.21
C VAL A 335 -13.61 -11.28 -0.97
N LEU A 336 -13.09 -11.79 0.15
CA LEU A 336 -13.12 -13.23 0.44
C LEU A 336 -14.52 -13.76 0.71
N GLN A 337 -15.40 -12.96 1.33
CA GLN A 337 -16.82 -13.29 1.52
C GLN A 337 -17.58 -13.31 0.18
N ALA A 338 -17.27 -12.39 -0.73
CA ALA A 338 -17.90 -12.33 -2.04
C ALA A 338 -17.33 -13.38 -3.03
N LEU A 339 -16.13 -13.88 -2.80
CA LEU A 339 -15.46 -14.81 -3.71
C LEU A 339 -15.98 -16.26 -3.50
N PRO A 340 -16.44 -16.96 -4.57
CA PRO A 340 -16.87 -18.34 -4.45
C PRO A 340 -15.79 -19.23 -3.82
N PRO A 341 -16.16 -20.24 -3.00
CA PRO A 341 -15.19 -21.20 -2.44
C PRO A 341 -14.44 -22.01 -3.50
N THR A 342 -15.02 -22.12 -4.70
CA THR A 342 -14.43 -22.76 -5.89
C THR A 342 -13.43 -21.90 -6.63
N ALA A 343 -13.52 -20.58 -6.50
CA ALA A 343 -12.69 -19.66 -7.24
C ALA A 343 -11.25 -19.62 -6.69
N ARG A 344 -10.30 -19.51 -7.61
CA ARG A 344 -8.89 -19.30 -7.32
C ARG A 344 -8.61 -17.83 -7.05
N LEU A 345 -7.89 -17.55 -5.98
CA LEU A 345 -7.39 -16.23 -5.62
C LEU A 345 -5.88 -16.15 -5.84
N VAL A 346 -5.45 -15.17 -6.64
CA VAL A 346 -4.03 -14.84 -6.82
C VAL A 346 -3.80 -13.42 -6.31
N LEU A 347 -2.97 -13.29 -5.28
CA LEU A 347 -2.57 -12.00 -4.72
C LEU A 347 -1.16 -11.66 -5.23
N LEU A 348 -1.03 -10.52 -5.91
CA LEU A 348 0.24 -9.98 -6.35
C LEU A 348 0.54 -8.72 -5.56
N GLY A 349 1.76 -8.57 -5.08
CA GLY A 349 2.13 -7.35 -4.37
C GLY A 349 3.57 -7.33 -3.92
N ASP A 350 3.90 -6.34 -3.12
CA ASP A 350 5.23 -6.14 -2.58
C ASP A 350 5.12 -5.98 -1.07
N LYS A 351 5.67 -6.94 -0.32
CA LYS A 351 5.60 -6.94 1.14
C LYS A 351 6.34 -5.77 1.78
N ASP A 352 7.31 -5.18 1.06
CA ASP A 352 8.18 -4.12 1.56
C ASP A 352 7.70 -2.72 1.14
N GLN A 353 6.67 -2.64 0.29
CA GLN A 353 6.00 -1.37 0.01
C GLN A 353 5.10 -0.93 1.15
N LEU A 354 4.80 0.37 1.15
CA LEU A 354 3.93 1.00 2.13
C LEU A 354 2.57 0.30 2.19
N ALA A 355 2.19 -0.14 3.38
CA ALA A 355 0.92 -0.82 3.62
C ALA A 355 -0.28 0.12 3.39
N SER A 356 -1.48 -0.46 3.26
CA SER A 356 -2.74 0.28 3.17
C SER A 356 -2.87 1.36 4.26
N VAL A 357 -3.48 2.51 3.97
CA VAL A 357 -3.69 3.58 4.97
C VAL A 357 -4.64 3.13 6.09
N GLU A 358 -5.62 2.30 5.77
CA GLU A 358 -6.56 1.73 6.76
C GLU A 358 -5.94 0.56 7.53
N ALA A 359 -6.64 0.09 8.56
CA ALA A 359 -6.10 -0.90 9.49
C ALA A 359 -5.93 -2.31 8.91
N GLY A 360 -4.88 -2.97 9.41
CA GLY A 360 -4.39 -4.27 8.99
C GLY A 360 -3.37 -4.19 7.85
N ALA A 361 -2.39 -5.08 7.86
CA ALA A 361 -1.46 -5.30 6.74
C ALA A 361 -1.54 -6.76 6.31
N VAL A 362 -2.61 -7.10 5.59
CA VAL A 362 -2.89 -8.49 5.21
C VAL A 362 -1.72 -9.09 4.43
N LEU A 363 -1.26 -8.43 3.35
CA LEU A 363 -0.15 -8.96 2.56
C LEU A 363 1.14 -9.13 3.38
N GLY A 364 1.43 -8.18 4.28
CA GLY A 364 2.60 -8.24 5.16
C GLY A 364 2.56 -9.45 6.10
N ASP A 365 1.39 -9.72 6.69
CA ASP A 365 1.17 -10.93 7.50
C ASP A 365 1.31 -12.20 6.64
N LEU A 366 0.68 -12.24 5.46
CA LEU A 366 0.69 -13.42 4.60
C LEU A 366 2.08 -13.76 4.03
N CYS A 367 2.91 -12.74 3.84
CA CYS A 367 4.27 -12.88 3.33
C CYS A 367 5.32 -13.00 4.43
N ARG A 368 4.91 -13.15 5.71
CA ARG A 368 5.86 -13.34 6.82
C ARG A 368 6.65 -14.63 6.61
N GLY A 369 7.98 -14.51 6.55
CA GLY A 369 8.89 -15.63 6.25
C GLY A 369 9.04 -15.98 4.77
N ALA A 370 8.39 -15.27 3.84
CA ALA A 370 8.46 -15.57 2.41
C ALA A 370 9.89 -15.47 1.82
N GLN A 371 10.76 -14.68 2.45
CA GLN A 371 12.19 -14.56 2.10
C GLN A 371 12.91 -15.89 2.26
N ASP A 372 12.63 -16.60 3.37
CA ASP A 372 13.24 -17.86 3.76
C ASP A 372 12.58 -19.06 3.05
N GLY A 373 11.44 -18.84 2.40
CA GLY A 373 10.65 -19.92 1.81
C GLY A 373 9.96 -20.73 2.90
N GLY A 374 10.51 -21.91 3.22
CA GLY A 374 9.88 -22.87 4.12
C GLY A 374 9.03 -23.90 3.36
N TYR A 375 9.51 -24.33 2.19
CA TYR A 375 8.83 -25.34 1.39
C TYR A 375 9.05 -26.74 1.96
N LEU A 376 7.97 -27.49 2.14
CA LEU A 376 7.98 -28.88 2.61
C LEU A 376 8.48 -29.83 1.52
N PRO A 377 8.97 -31.03 1.87
CA PRO A 377 9.49 -32.01 0.90
C PRO A 377 8.52 -32.35 -0.24
N ASP A 378 7.22 -32.46 0.04
CA ASP A 378 6.19 -32.67 -1.00
C ASP A 378 6.11 -31.49 -1.98
N THR A 379 6.16 -30.25 -1.49
CA THR A 379 6.19 -29.04 -2.34
C THR A 379 7.41 -29.03 -3.26
N VAL A 380 8.57 -29.42 -2.74
CA VAL A 380 9.83 -29.52 -3.49
C VAL A 380 9.72 -30.61 -4.57
N ALA A 381 9.20 -31.80 -4.21
CA ALA A 381 9.00 -32.89 -5.15
C ALA A 381 8.01 -32.51 -6.26
N TYR A 382 6.91 -31.83 -5.91
CA TYR A 382 5.95 -31.30 -6.87
C TYR A 382 6.59 -30.29 -7.81
N ALA A 383 7.35 -29.31 -7.30
CA ALA A 383 8.05 -28.33 -8.13
C ALA A 383 9.03 -28.98 -9.12
N GLN A 384 9.76 -30.01 -8.69
CA GLN A 384 10.67 -30.75 -9.55
C GLN A 384 9.90 -31.54 -10.63
N ARG A 385 8.83 -32.25 -10.24
CA ARG A 385 8.00 -33.06 -11.15
C ARG A 385 7.31 -32.20 -12.21
N VAL A 386 6.62 -31.14 -11.78
CA VAL A 386 5.72 -30.34 -12.62
C VAL A 386 6.44 -29.21 -13.35
N ALA A 387 7.45 -28.59 -12.75
CA ALA A 387 8.14 -27.43 -13.34
C ALA A 387 9.61 -27.72 -13.72
N GLY A 388 10.15 -28.87 -13.34
CA GLY A 388 11.58 -29.18 -13.51
C GLY A 388 12.48 -28.29 -12.68
N GLN A 389 11.95 -27.69 -11.61
CA GLN A 389 12.64 -26.71 -10.80
C GLN A 389 13.14 -27.34 -9.49
N SER A 390 14.46 -27.29 -9.29
CA SER A 390 15.09 -27.75 -8.05
C SER A 390 15.15 -26.61 -7.04
N ILE A 391 14.40 -26.74 -5.95
CA ILE A 391 14.41 -25.76 -4.85
C ILE A 391 15.64 -26.02 -3.98
N ALA A 392 16.47 -25.00 -3.79
CA ALA A 392 17.68 -25.12 -2.99
C ALA A 392 17.36 -25.41 -1.50
N PRO A 393 18.20 -26.17 -0.77
CA PRO A 393 17.97 -26.52 0.63
C PRO A 393 17.78 -25.32 1.56
N ALA A 394 18.35 -24.16 1.22
CA ALA A 394 18.18 -22.92 1.99
C ALA A 394 16.72 -22.42 2.04
N PHE A 395 15.85 -22.89 1.14
CA PHE A 395 14.44 -22.51 1.09
C PHE A 395 13.48 -23.62 1.55
N THR A 396 14.02 -24.74 2.05
CA THR A 396 13.22 -25.88 2.49
C THR A 396 13.20 -25.99 4.01
N THR A 397 12.19 -26.70 4.54
CA THR A 397 12.13 -27.01 5.96
C THR A 397 11.64 -28.44 6.18
N ALA A 398 12.21 -29.11 7.18
CA ALA A 398 11.79 -30.42 7.66
C ALA A 398 10.77 -30.33 8.81
N GLN A 399 10.55 -29.14 9.36
CA GLN A 399 9.60 -28.90 10.45
C GLN A 399 8.21 -28.54 9.92
N ALA A 400 7.20 -28.52 10.80
CA ALA A 400 5.85 -28.08 10.47
C ALA A 400 5.88 -26.62 9.96
N ALA A 401 5.62 -26.44 8.67
CA ALA A 401 5.42 -25.13 8.05
C ALA A 401 3.93 -24.78 8.04
N THR A 402 3.60 -23.49 7.97
CA THR A 402 2.21 -23.09 7.74
C THR A 402 1.78 -23.55 6.33
N PRO A 403 0.51 -23.97 6.14
CA PRO A 403 -0.01 -24.27 4.81
C PRO A 403 0.19 -23.10 3.84
N LEU A 404 0.11 -21.86 4.35
CA LEU A 404 0.33 -20.65 3.59
C LEU A 404 1.72 -20.58 2.94
N ALA A 405 2.79 -21.00 3.63
CA ALA A 405 4.13 -20.98 3.06
C ALA A 405 4.25 -21.82 1.78
N GLN A 406 3.41 -22.85 1.63
CA GLN A 406 3.40 -23.72 0.44
C GLN A 406 2.70 -23.07 -0.77
N HIS A 407 2.00 -21.97 -0.56
CA HIS A 407 1.25 -21.20 -1.56
C HIS A 407 1.80 -19.79 -1.78
N THR A 408 2.90 -19.44 -1.11
CA THR A 408 3.55 -18.13 -1.20
C THR A 408 4.89 -18.25 -1.92
N VAL A 409 5.10 -17.45 -2.98
CA VAL A 409 6.36 -17.37 -3.71
C VAL A 409 6.88 -15.94 -3.74
N MET A 410 8.14 -15.76 -3.36
CA MET A 410 8.84 -14.49 -3.50
C MET A 410 9.68 -14.45 -4.78
N LEU A 411 9.40 -13.50 -5.67
CA LEU A 411 10.22 -13.20 -6.83
C LEU A 411 11.42 -12.36 -6.39
N ARG A 412 12.63 -12.85 -6.66
CA ARG A 412 13.88 -12.27 -6.12
C ARG A 412 14.70 -11.50 -7.15
N GLU A 413 14.55 -11.83 -8.43
CA GLU A 413 15.35 -11.22 -9.49
C GLU A 413 14.62 -10.05 -10.14
N SER A 414 15.15 -8.84 -10.01
CA SER A 414 14.63 -7.67 -10.71
C SER A 414 15.32 -7.50 -12.05
N ARG A 415 14.55 -7.55 -13.14
CA ARG A 415 15.06 -7.26 -14.50
C ARG A 415 15.04 -5.76 -14.83
N ARG A 416 14.42 -4.97 -13.96
CA ARG A 416 14.13 -3.55 -14.19
C ARG A 416 14.93 -2.61 -13.30
N PHE A 417 15.23 -3.04 -12.07
CA PHE A 417 15.95 -2.24 -11.08
C PHE A 417 17.36 -2.79 -10.87
N GLY A 418 18.13 -2.86 -11.95
CA GLY A 418 19.59 -3.03 -11.87
C GLY A 418 20.28 -1.69 -11.57
N GLY A 419 21.52 -1.75 -11.07
CA GLY A 419 22.34 -0.57 -10.82
C GLY A 419 21.97 0.22 -9.55
N PRO A 420 22.40 1.49 -9.45
CA PRO A 420 22.44 2.21 -8.17
C PRO A 420 21.08 2.34 -7.44
N ILE A 421 19.98 2.54 -8.17
CA ILE A 421 18.63 2.66 -7.56
C ILE A 421 18.20 1.35 -6.92
N GLY A 422 18.46 0.21 -7.58
CA GLY A 422 18.14 -1.11 -7.05
C GLY A 422 18.96 -1.44 -5.81
N GLU A 423 20.26 -1.15 -5.85
CA GLU A 423 21.18 -1.33 -4.70
C GLU A 423 20.74 -0.48 -3.50
N LEU A 424 20.36 0.78 -3.73
CA LEU A 424 19.83 1.65 -2.67
C LEU A 424 18.53 1.09 -2.08
N ALA A 425 17.62 0.62 -2.93
CA ALA A 425 16.34 0.05 -2.49
C ALA A 425 16.56 -1.22 -1.65
N LEU A 426 17.50 -2.09 -2.04
CA LEU A 426 17.88 -3.29 -1.29
C LEU A 426 18.51 -2.95 0.06
N ALA A 427 19.42 -1.96 0.11
CA ALA A 427 20.03 -1.49 1.36
C ALA A 427 18.97 -0.95 2.34
N VAL A 428 18.02 -0.15 1.84
CA VAL A 428 16.88 0.35 2.64
C VAL A 428 16.03 -0.81 3.18
N ASN A 429 15.68 -1.79 2.36
CA ASN A 429 14.89 -2.95 2.78
C ASN A 429 15.60 -3.80 3.84
N ALA A 430 16.92 -3.97 3.70
CA ALA A 430 17.75 -4.66 4.68
C ALA A 430 17.88 -3.92 6.02
N GLY A 431 17.43 -2.65 6.10
CA GLY A 431 17.65 -1.81 7.26
C GLY A 431 19.07 -1.25 7.33
N ASP A 432 19.87 -1.38 6.26
CA ASP A 432 21.26 -0.95 6.22
C ASP A 432 21.38 0.54 5.86
N ALA A 433 21.18 1.37 6.87
CA ALA A 433 21.30 2.82 6.74
C ALA A 433 22.71 3.28 6.32
N ALA A 434 23.76 2.54 6.71
CA ALA A 434 25.14 2.89 6.39
C ALA A 434 25.41 2.68 4.90
N GLN A 435 25.04 1.53 4.36
CA GLN A 435 25.17 1.23 2.93
C GLN A 435 24.31 2.18 2.08
N ALA A 436 23.07 2.45 2.50
CA ALA A 436 22.19 3.38 1.79
C ALA A 436 22.78 4.79 1.70
N GLN A 437 23.37 5.29 2.80
CA GLN A 437 24.07 6.57 2.81
C GLN A 437 25.33 6.55 1.96
N HIS A 438 26.12 5.48 2.02
CA HIS A 438 27.32 5.32 1.20
C HIS A 438 26.99 5.43 -0.30
N LEU A 439 26.01 4.68 -0.78
CA LEU A 439 25.57 4.68 -2.18
C LEU A 439 25.11 6.06 -2.64
N LEU A 440 24.34 6.78 -1.81
CA LEU A 440 23.90 8.14 -2.11
C LEU A 440 25.07 9.12 -2.17
N LEU A 441 25.99 9.07 -1.20
CA LEU A 441 27.12 10.00 -1.12
C LEU A 441 28.13 9.77 -2.25
N GLU A 442 28.45 8.52 -2.56
CA GLU A 442 29.37 8.16 -3.64
C GLU A 442 28.86 8.67 -4.98
N GLN A 443 27.60 8.39 -5.31
CA GLN A 443 26.98 8.86 -6.55
C GLN A 443 26.82 10.39 -6.57
N THR A 444 26.50 11.02 -5.44
CA THR A 444 26.43 12.49 -5.36
C THR A 444 27.77 13.15 -5.68
N ARG A 445 28.88 12.55 -5.23
CA ARG A 445 30.25 13.04 -5.52
C ARG A 445 30.62 12.89 -6.99
N SER A 446 30.00 11.96 -7.72
CA SER A 446 30.21 11.78 -9.16
C SER A 446 29.61 12.91 -10.01
N GLY A 447 28.76 13.77 -9.41
CA GLY A 447 28.18 14.95 -10.06
C GLY A 447 26.67 14.89 -10.18
N LEU A 448 26.10 15.81 -10.97
CA LEU A 448 24.66 15.97 -11.12
C LEU A 448 24.03 14.96 -12.10
N ASP A 449 24.80 14.18 -12.85
CA ASP A 449 24.26 13.24 -13.84
C ASP A 449 24.06 11.82 -13.31
N GLY A 450 24.60 11.49 -12.13
CA GLY A 450 24.51 10.14 -11.55
C GLY A 450 23.06 9.68 -11.32
N ALA A 451 22.81 8.38 -11.28
CA ALA A 451 21.45 7.85 -11.07
C ALA A 451 20.89 8.20 -9.68
N LEU A 452 21.77 8.36 -8.69
CA LEU A 452 21.43 8.78 -7.33
C LEU A 452 22.04 10.14 -7.02
N TRP A 453 21.31 10.94 -6.24
CA TRP A 453 21.82 12.19 -5.70
C TRP A 453 21.14 12.54 -4.39
N ALA A 454 21.86 13.16 -3.46
CA ALA A 454 21.31 13.60 -2.18
C ALA A 454 21.75 15.02 -1.82
N HIS A 455 20.86 15.75 -1.16
CA HIS A 455 21.15 17.04 -0.57
C HIS A 455 20.48 17.19 0.79
N GLN A 456 21.17 17.92 1.67
CA GLN A 456 20.75 18.14 3.04
C GLN A 456 20.61 19.63 3.32
N GLY A 457 19.47 20.01 3.88
CA GLY A 457 19.15 21.39 4.24
C GLY A 457 18.75 22.27 3.05
N GLY A 458 18.83 23.59 3.27
CA GLY A 458 18.43 24.61 2.30
C GLY A 458 16.96 25.05 2.42
N PRO A 459 16.56 26.13 1.72
CA PRO A 459 15.16 26.56 1.69
C PRO A 459 14.34 25.71 0.71
N ALA A 460 13.02 25.65 0.92
CA ALA A 460 12.09 24.98 0.01
C ALA A 460 12.18 25.50 -1.45
N THR A 461 12.60 26.76 -1.63
CA THR A 461 12.83 27.35 -2.95
C THR A 461 13.99 26.71 -3.73
N ALA A 462 14.98 26.13 -3.04
CA ALA A 462 16.06 25.38 -3.70
C ALA A 462 15.56 24.03 -4.23
N ILE A 463 14.71 23.35 -3.46
CA ILE A 463 14.03 22.11 -3.88
C ILE A 463 13.16 22.40 -5.11
N ALA A 464 12.38 23.48 -5.05
CA ALA A 464 11.54 23.92 -6.16
C ALA A 464 12.37 24.27 -7.41
N ALA A 465 13.51 24.93 -7.26
CA ALA A 465 14.41 25.24 -8.38
C ALA A 465 14.92 23.95 -9.06
N MET A 466 15.37 22.96 -8.28
CA MET A 466 15.77 21.64 -8.82
C MET A 466 14.58 20.94 -9.49
N ALA A 467 13.41 20.94 -8.86
CA ALA A 467 12.22 20.31 -9.43
C ALA A 467 11.82 20.93 -10.78
N VAL A 468 12.00 22.24 -10.94
CA VAL A 468 11.74 22.94 -12.21
C VAL A 468 12.85 22.67 -13.22
N GLN A 469 14.11 22.88 -12.87
CA GLN A 469 15.24 22.84 -13.81
C GLN A 469 15.67 21.40 -14.17
N GLY A 470 15.39 20.44 -13.31
CA GLY A 470 16.00 19.11 -13.35
C GLY A 470 17.34 19.07 -12.61
N ARG A 471 18.05 17.95 -12.75
CA ARG A 471 19.37 17.73 -12.14
C ARG A 471 20.33 17.23 -13.22
N GLY A 472 21.29 18.05 -13.64
CA GLY A 472 22.16 17.71 -14.77
C GLY A 472 21.32 17.44 -16.03
N THR A 473 21.45 16.24 -16.60
CA THR A 473 20.65 15.72 -17.71
C THR A 473 19.32 15.08 -17.29
N GLN A 474 19.09 14.90 -15.97
CA GLN A 474 17.91 14.24 -15.44
C GLN A 474 16.66 15.13 -15.49
N ALA A 475 15.52 14.53 -15.78
CA ALA A 475 14.26 15.24 -16.02
C ALA A 475 13.83 16.14 -14.84
N GLY A 476 13.25 17.29 -15.16
CA GLY A 476 12.49 18.14 -14.24
C GLY A 476 11.25 18.69 -14.94
N TYR A 477 10.56 19.65 -14.34
CA TYR A 477 9.38 20.27 -14.95
C TYR A 477 9.68 21.21 -16.14
N ALA A 478 10.95 21.47 -16.45
CA ALA A 478 11.36 22.32 -17.57
C ALA A 478 10.90 21.79 -18.95
N ALA A 479 10.87 20.47 -19.15
CA ALA A 479 10.37 19.88 -20.40
C ALA A 479 8.88 20.18 -20.59
N TYR A 480 8.12 20.01 -19.52
CA TYR A 480 6.71 20.33 -19.45
C TYR A 480 6.45 21.84 -19.69
N ALA A 481 7.19 22.72 -19.01
CA ALA A 481 7.07 24.16 -19.17
C ALA A 481 7.32 24.62 -20.62
N ARG A 482 8.32 24.03 -21.30
CA ARG A 482 8.58 24.31 -22.72
C ARG A 482 7.41 23.90 -23.63
N GLN A 483 6.76 22.77 -23.37
CA GLN A 483 5.57 22.35 -24.12
C GLN A 483 4.40 23.32 -23.93
N LEU A 484 4.20 23.82 -22.70
CA LEU A 484 3.19 24.86 -22.46
C LEU A 484 3.49 26.15 -23.23
N GLN A 485 4.74 26.62 -23.22
CA GLN A 485 5.13 27.84 -23.94
C GLN A 485 4.90 27.69 -25.45
N ALA A 486 5.25 26.54 -26.02
CA ALA A 486 4.97 26.24 -27.43
C ALA A 486 3.47 26.29 -27.76
N GLY A 487 2.61 25.87 -26.83
CA GLY A 487 1.15 25.90 -26.99
C GLY A 487 0.48 27.23 -26.68
N ARG A 488 1.16 28.17 -26.00
CA ARG A 488 0.53 29.40 -25.45
C ARG A 488 0.05 30.38 -26.52
N ALA A 489 0.72 30.41 -27.67
CA ALA A 489 0.36 31.25 -28.82
C ALA A 489 -0.06 30.42 -30.04
N ALA A 490 -0.14 29.09 -29.91
CA ALA A 490 -0.47 28.21 -31.01
C ALA A 490 -1.96 28.30 -31.34
N ARG A 491 -2.26 28.52 -32.62
CA ARG A 491 -3.53 28.10 -33.20
C ARG A 491 -3.29 26.72 -33.78
N TRP A 492 -3.98 25.71 -33.27
CA TRP A 492 -3.87 24.36 -33.82
C TRP A 492 -4.66 24.27 -35.11
N ASP A 493 -4.06 23.69 -36.15
CA ASP A 493 -4.71 23.55 -37.46
C ASP A 493 -5.86 22.52 -37.45
N SER A 494 -5.90 21.65 -36.44
CA SER A 494 -6.93 20.64 -36.24
C SER A 494 -7.07 20.22 -34.78
N GLU A 495 -8.20 19.59 -34.43
CA GLU A 495 -8.41 19.00 -33.12
C GLU A 495 -7.37 17.90 -32.81
N ALA A 496 -6.96 17.12 -33.82
CA ALA A 496 -5.94 16.11 -33.67
C ALA A 496 -4.58 16.72 -33.24
N ALA A 497 -4.18 17.83 -33.87
CA ALA A 497 -2.95 18.54 -33.50
C ALA A 497 -3.02 19.15 -32.09
N HIS A 498 -4.20 19.63 -31.66
CA HIS A 498 -4.43 20.06 -30.28
C HIS A 498 -4.27 18.89 -29.31
N GLN A 499 -4.89 17.74 -29.60
CA GLN A 499 -4.79 16.55 -28.77
C GLN A 499 -3.36 16.00 -28.69
N ASP A 500 -2.60 16.03 -29.78
CA ASP A 500 -1.18 15.64 -29.80
C ASP A 500 -0.33 16.54 -28.91
N TRP A 501 -0.58 17.84 -28.93
CA TRP A 501 0.05 18.78 -28.01
C TRP A 501 -0.36 18.51 -26.56
N VAL A 502 -1.65 18.29 -26.26
CA VAL A 502 -2.09 17.91 -24.90
C VAL A 502 -1.36 16.65 -24.43
N ARG A 503 -1.27 15.61 -25.28
CA ARG A 503 -0.52 14.39 -24.97
C ARG A 503 0.95 14.68 -24.71
N SER A 504 1.60 15.52 -25.50
CA SER A 504 3.02 15.87 -25.32
C SER A 504 3.28 16.59 -23.99
N VAL A 505 2.37 17.48 -23.59
CA VAL A 505 2.43 18.20 -22.32
C VAL A 505 2.28 17.23 -21.14
N LEU A 506 1.26 16.36 -21.17
CA LEU A 506 1.04 15.35 -20.12
C LEU A 506 2.22 14.38 -20.01
N ALA A 507 2.72 13.88 -21.15
CA ALA A 507 3.88 12.99 -21.20
C ALA A 507 5.15 13.66 -20.66
N ALA A 508 5.38 14.94 -20.97
CA ALA A 508 6.52 15.69 -20.44
C ALA A 508 6.42 15.89 -18.92
N PHE A 509 5.22 16.13 -18.39
CA PHE A 509 4.99 16.27 -16.95
C PHE A 509 5.19 14.95 -16.20
N ASP A 510 4.82 13.81 -16.79
CA ASP A 510 4.97 12.49 -16.18
C ASP A 510 6.41 11.95 -16.16
N ARG A 511 7.37 12.66 -16.75
CA ARG A 511 8.80 12.30 -16.64
C ARG A 511 9.36 12.55 -15.24
N PHE A 512 8.86 13.55 -14.51
CA PHE A 512 9.39 13.93 -13.21
C PHE A 512 8.31 13.95 -12.13
N ARG A 513 8.66 13.54 -10.90
CA ARG A 513 7.76 13.66 -9.76
C ARG A 513 8.49 14.03 -8.47
N LEU A 514 7.97 15.05 -7.77
CA LEU A 514 8.36 15.40 -6.41
C LEU A 514 7.43 14.71 -5.40
N LEU A 515 8.02 13.91 -4.52
CA LEU A 515 7.33 13.15 -3.48
C LEU A 515 7.68 13.67 -2.10
N CYS A 516 6.68 13.83 -1.25
CA CYS A 516 6.84 14.33 0.11
C CYS A 516 6.38 13.26 1.13
N ALA A 517 7.07 13.19 2.27
CA ALA A 517 6.58 12.39 3.39
C ALA A 517 5.36 13.02 4.08
N VAL A 518 5.32 14.35 4.16
CA VAL A 518 4.28 15.12 4.88
C VAL A 518 3.46 16.01 3.94
N ARG A 519 2.22 16.33 4.34
CA ARG A 519 1.32 17.21 3.58
C ARG A 519 1.55 18.69 3.85
N GLU A 520 1.76 19.04 5.11
CA GLU A 520 1.87 20.42 5.60
C GLU A 520 3.32 20.86 5.83
N GLY A 521 3.53 22.17 5.95
CA GLY A 521 4.84 22.78 6.17
C GLY A 521 5.61 23.07 4.89
N ASP A 522 6.73 23.79 5.02
CA ASP A 522 7.52 24.27 3.88
C ASP A 522 8.13 23.14 3.04
N TRP A 523 8.51 22.03 3.69
CA TRP A 523 9.01 20.80 3.08
C TRP A 523 7.90 19.78 2.77
N GLY A 524 6.64 20.13 3.01
CA GLY A 524 5.47 19.32 2.70
C GLY A 524 4.86 19.63 1.34
N VAL A 525 3.86 18.83 0.94
CA VAL A 525 3.13 19.00 -0.33
C VAL A 525 2.65 20.43 -0.54
N ALA A 526 1.99 21.04 0.45
CA ALA A 526 1.44 22.38 0.35
C ALA A 526 2.53 23.46 0.16
N GLY A 527 3.61 23.38 0.93
CA GLY A 527 4.74 24.31 0.84
C GLY A 527 5.48 24.21 -0.48
N LEU A 528 5.75 22.98 -0.94
CA LEU A 528 6.50 22.72 -2.17
C LEU A 528 5.70 23.02 -3.42
N ASN A 529 4.39 22.75 -3.45
CA ASN A 529 3.53 23.20 -4.55
C ASN A 529 3.61 24.73 -4.71
N ARG A 530 3.48 25.47 -3.61
CA ARG A 530 3.59 26.94 -3.61
C ARG A 530 4.96 27.42 -4.08
N ALA A 531 6.04 26.79 -3.60
CA ALA A 531 7.39 27.15 -3.98
C ALA A 531 7.67 26.88 -5.47
N ILE A 532 7.15 25.78 -6.02
CA ILE A 532 7.28 25.46 -7.46
C ILE A 532 6.50 26.46 -8.31
N GLU A 533 5.26 26.79 -7.96
CA GLU A 533 4.48 27.83 -8.63
C GLU A 533 5.27 29.15 -8.68
N GLN A 534 5.83 29.59 -7.55
CA GLN A 534 6.64 30.82 -7.46
C GLN A 534 7.93 30.78 -8.30
N VAL A 535 8.55 29.61 -8.48
CA VAL A 535 9.74 29.48 -9.36
C VAL A 535 9.32 29.56 -10.82
N LEU A 536 8.25 28.87 -11.22
CA LEU A 536 7.73 28.89 -12.59
C LEU A 536 7.26 30.30 -13.00
N GLU A 537 6.58 31.02 -12.11
CA GLU A 537 6.14 32.40 -12.33
C GLU A 537 7.33 33.36 -12.52
N ARG A 538 8.36 33.27 -11.67
CA ARG A 538 9.56 34.13 -11.78
C ARG A 538 10.36 33.90 -13.05
N GLN A 539 10.26 32.72 -13.66
CA GLN A 539 10.93 32.38 -14.92
C GLN A 539 10.03 32.65 -16.16
N ASP A 540 8.86 33.27 -15.98
CA ASP A 540 7.81 33.46 -17.00
C ASP A 540 7.44 32.16 -17.75
N LEU A 541 7.60 31.02 -17.06
CA LEU A 541 7.21 29.69 -17.54
C LEU A 541 5.72 29.41 -17.29
N LEU A 542 5.11 30.17 -16.37
CA LEU A 542 3.71 30.06 -15.98
C LEU A 542 3.20 31.44 -15.54
N ARG A 543 1.90 31.72 -15.72
CA ARG A 543 1.24 32.89 -15.12
C ARG A 543 -0.02 32.45 -14.39
N LYS A 544 -0.18 32.91 -13.15
CA LYS A 544 -1.29 32.57 -12.27
C LYS A 544 -2.28 33.72 -12.21
N ASP A 545 -3.30 33.63 -13.07
CA ASP A 545 -4.37 34.64 -13.19
C ASP A 545 -5.64 34.22 -12.42
N GLY A 546 -5.48 33.47 -11.32
CA GLY A 546 -6.58 32.97 -10.50
C GLY A 546 -6.35 31.55 -9.99
N GLU A 547 -7.45 30.88 -9.58
CA GLU A 547 -7.41 29.48 -9.15
C GLU A 547 -7.07 28.54 -10.31
N TRP A 548 -7.68 28.76 -11.48
CA TRP A 548 -7.42 28.00 -12.69
C TRP A 548 -6.53 28.80 -13.62
N TYR A 549 -5.35 28.25 -13.92
CA TYR A 549 -4.37 28.85 -14.81
C TYR A 549 -3.83 27.80 -15.78
N LEU A 550 -3.33 28.28 -16.93
CA LEU A 550 -2.74 27.43 -17.97
C LEU A 550 -1.57 26.63 -17.39
N GLY A 551 -1.64 25.31 -17.51
CA GLY A 551 -0.59 24.44 -17.01
C GLY A 551 -0.64 24.24 -15.49
N ARG A 552 -1.80 24.36 -14.85
CA ARG A 552 -1.97 23.83 -13.50
C ARG A 552 -2.12 22.31 -13.54
N PRO A 553 -1.19 21.52 -12.97
CA PRO A 553 -1.43 20.11 -12.74
C PRO A 553 -2.36 19.96 -11.53
N VAL A 554 -3.39 19.15 -11.67
CA VAL A 554 -4.36 18.87 -10.61
C VAL A 554 -4.46 17.37 -10.36
N MET A 555 -4.64 16.98 -9.11
CA MET A 555 -4.93 15.62 -8.72
C MET A 555 -6.34 15.56 -8.12
N VAL A 556 -7.14 14.61 -8.59
CA VAL A 556 -8.49 14.36 -8.07
C VAL A 556 -8.40 13.73 -6.69
N THR A 557 -9.12 14.25 -5.71
CA THR A 557 -9.06 13.80 -4.31
C THR A 557 -10.17 12.82 -3.94
N ARG A 558 -11.22 12.70 -4.76
CA ARG A 558 -12.37 11.80 -4.58
C ARG A 558 -12.84 11.23 -5.92
N ASN A 559 -13.22 9.95 -5.95
CA ASN A 559 -13.82 9.33 -7.13
C ASN A 559 -15.12 10.05 -7.52
N ASP A 560 -15.30 10.33 -8.80
CA ASP A 560 -16.53 10.87 -9.38
C ASP A 560 -16.90 10.08 -10.64
N ALA A 561 -17.90 9.22 -10.51
CA ALA A 561 -18.37 8.36 -11.59
C ALA A 561 -19.09 9.12 -12.70
N GLN A 562 -19.75 10.24 -12.39
CA GLN A 562 -20.43 11.06 -13.41
C GLN A 562 -19.43 11.79 -14.30
N LEU A 563 -18.28 12.14 -13.72
CA LEU A 563 -17.16 12.75 -14.42
C LEU A 563 -16.18 11.73 -14.99
N GLY A 564 -16.28 10.44 -14.66
CA GLY A 564 -15.35 9.41 -15.12
C GLY A 564 -13.92 9.62 -14.62
N VAL A 565 -13.74 10.23 -13.45
CA VAL A 565 -12.42 10.48 -12.83
C VAL A 565 -12.29 9.77 -11.49
N SER A 566 -11.08 9.29 -11.19
CA SER A 566 -10.76 8.54 -9.97
C SER A 566 -9.84 9.33 -9.04
N ASN A 567 -9.91 9.05 -7.75
CA ASN A 567 -9.00 9.58 -6.75
C ASN A 567 -7.55 9.19 -7.08
N GLY A 568 -6.67 10.19 -7.16
CA GLY A 568 -5.28 10.05 -7.58
C GLY A 568 -5.05 10.24 -9.07
N ASP A 569 -6.10 10.42 -9.88
CA ASP A 569 -5.93 10.78 -11.29
C ASP A 569 -5.32 12.18 -11.37
N ILE A 570 -4.26 12.29 -12.18
CA ILE A 570 -3.55 13.53 -12.44
C ILE A 570 -4.02 14.03 -13.80
N GLY A 571 -4.52 15.25 -13.81
CA GLY A 571 -4.90 15.96 -15.03
C GLY A 571 -4.24 17.33 -15.08
N MET A 572 -4.45 18.01 -16.19
CA MET A 572 -3.84 19.30 -16.41
C MET A 572 -4.79 20.30 -17.03
N ALA A 573 -4.83 21.51 -16.45
CA ALA A 573 -5.62 22.61 -16.96
C ALA A 573 -4.98 23.18 -18.23
N LEU A 574 -5.60 22.93 -19.38
CA LEU A 574 -5.15 23.36 -20.70
C LEU A 574 -6.31 23.97 -21.50
N PRO A 575 -6.03 24.76 -22.57
CA PRO A 575 -7.08 25.39 -23.37
C PRO A 575 -7.99 24.36 -24.04
N SER A 576 -9.27 24.69 -24.16
CA SER A 576 -10.22 23.89 -24.93
C SER A 576 -9.98 24.08 -26.42
N TRP A 577 -10.06 23.00 -27.20
CA TRP A 577 -10.09 23.09 -28.67
C TRP A 577 -11.24 23.99 -29.15
N ALA A 578 -12.45 23.77 -28.61
CA ALA A 578 -13.66 24.51 -29.01
C ALA A 578 -13.65 26.00 -28.62
N ASP A 579 -12.91 26.38 -27.57
CA ASP A 579 -12.80 27.76 -27.10
C ASP A 579 -11.47 27.92 -26.35
N PRO A 580 -10.40 28.38 -27.02
CA PRO A 580 -9.08 28.54 -26.41
C PRO A 580 -9.04 29.50 -25.21
N ALA A 581 -10.06 30.34 -25.01
CA ALA A 581 -10.15 31.20 -23.84
C ALA A 581 -10.60 30.44 -22.58
N ARG A 582 -11.16 29.23 -22.73
CA ARG A 582 -11.62 28.39 -21.61
C ARG A 582 -10.64 27.27 -21.34
N LEU A 583 -10.32 27.09 -20.07
CA LEU A 583 -9.54 25.95 -19.61
C LEU A 583 -10.45 24.73 -19.36
N ARG A 584 -9.92 23.56 -19.71
CA ARG A 584 -10.44 22.24 -19.31
C ARG A 584 -9.29 21.45 -18.71
N VAL A 585 -9.62 20.51 -17.83
CA VAL A 585 -8.65 19.58 -17.28
C VAL A 585 -8.64 18.32 -18.15
N TYR A 586 -7.49 18.00 -18.71
CA TYR A 586 -7.30 16.80 -19.52
C TYR A 586 -6.62 15.71 -18.69
N PHE A 587 -7.20 14.52 -18.71
CA PHE A 587 -6.69 13.31 -18.07
C PHE A 587 -6.31 12.30 -19.15
N ALA A 588 -5.15 11.66 -19.02
CA ALA A 588 -4.74 10.58 -19.91
C ALA A 588 -5.34 9.24 -19.47
N GLN A 589 -6.00 8.54 -20.39
CA GLN A 589 -6.56 7.20 -20.21
C GLN A 589 -6.02 6.29 -21.33
N GLY A 590 -4.76 5.85 -21.16
CA GLY A 590 -4.02 5.24 -22.27
C GLY A 590 -3.78 6.27 -23.37
N GLU A 591 -4.15 5.95 -24.61
CA GLU A 591 -4.04 6.86 -25.76
C GLU A 591 -5.16 7.91 -25.83
N GLN A 592 -6.26 7.69 -25.08
CA GLN A 592 -7.42 8.57 -25.09
C GLN A 592 -7.25 9.72 -24.08
N LEU A 593 -7.76 10.89 -24.46
CA LEU A 593 -7.84 12.04 -23.58
C LEU A 593 -9.27 12.21 -23.10
N HIS A 594 -9.43 12.32 -21.79
CA HIS A 594 -10.70 12.66 -21.17
C HIS A 594 -10.66 14.09 -20.65
N ALA A 595 -11.54 14.95 -21.17
CA ALA A 595 -11.54 16.39 -20.88
C ALA A 595 -12.73 16.79 -20.01
N VAL A 596 -12.46 17.35 -18.83
CA VAL A 596 -13.49 17.80 -17.88
C VAL A 596 -13.45 19.32 -17.71
N SER A 597 -14.62 19.95 -17.61
CA SER A 597 -14.70 21.39 -17.33
C SER A 597 -14.18 21.68 -15.92
N THR A 598 -13.38 22.74 -15.77
CA THR A 598 -12.88 23.22 -14.48
C THR A 598 -14.01 23.50 -13.48
N ALA A 599 -15.16 24.02 -13.94
CA ALA A 599 -16.31 24.31 -13.10
C ALA A 599 -16.99 23.05 -12.50
N ARG A 600 -16.76 21.87 -13.07
CA ARG A 600 -17.30 20.60 -12.53
C ARG A 600 -16.32 19.90 -11.58
N LEU A 601 -15.05 20.31 -11.56
CA LEU A 601 -14.00 19.70 -10.74
C LEU A 601 -13.85 20.43 -9.41
N ALA A 602 -14.71 20.10 -8.44
CA ALA A 602 -14.68 20.71 -7.12
C ALA A 602 -13.69 20.04 -6.13
N GLN A 603 -13.33 18.77 -6.36
CA GLN A 603 -12.55 17.95 -5.43
C GLN A 603 -11.16 17.66 -6.01
N VAL A 604 -10.36 18.71 -6.18
CA VAL A 604 -9.01 18.64 -6.76
C VAL A 604 -7.99 19.45 -5.96
N GLU A 605 -6.74 19.02 -6.00
CA GLU A 605 -5.60 19.75 -5.41
C GLU A 605 -4.47 19.93 -6.43
N THR A 606 -3.63 20.96 -6.27
CA THR A 606 -2.44 21.16 -7.13
C THR A 606 -1.43 20.01 -6.95
N ALA A 607 -0.86 19.52 -8.03
CA ALA A 607 -0.11 18.26 -8.05
C ALA A 607 1.34 18.35 -8.58
N PHE A 608 2.04 19.47 -8.36
CA PHE A 608 3.49 19.52 -8.61
C PHE A 608 4.28 18.68 -7.60
N ALA A 609 3.80 18.62 -6.36
CA ALA A 609 4.24 17.70 -5.33
C ALA A 609 3.07 16.83 -4.87
N MET A 610 3.37 15.60 -4.44
CA MET A 610 2.37 14.71 -3.85
C MET A 610 2.98 13.86 -2.74
N THR A 611 2.15 13.29 -1.88
CA THR A 611 2.66 12.33 -0.88
C THR A 611 3.10 11.02 -1.52
N VAL A 612 4.06 10.32 -0.92
CA VAL A 612 4.47 8.96 -1.37
C VAL A 612 3.28 8.00 -1.48
N HIS A 613 2.33 8.04 -0.55
CA HIS A 613 1.10 7.22 -0.61
C HIS A 613 0.32 7.41 -1.92
N LYS A 614 0.25 8.64 -2.43
CA LYS A 614 -0.50 8.98 -3.66
C LYS A 614 0.25 8.58 -4.93
N SER A 615 1.54 8.25 -4.84
CA SER A 615 2.32 7.75 -5.97
C SER A 615 2.36 6.23 -6.08
N GLN A 616 1.70 5.48 -5.17
CA GLN A 616 1.60 4.03 -5.27
C GLN A 616 0.94 3.60 -6.59
N GLY A 617 1.45 2.53 -7.19
CA GLY A 617 1.06 2.11 -8.55
C GLY A 617 1.49 3.07 -9.66
N SER A 618 2.20 4.18 -9.36
CA SER A 618 2.80 5.12 -10.33
C SER A 618 4.32 4.97 -10.40
N GLU A 619 4.94 5.33 -11.53
CA GLU A 619 6.40 5.28 -11.70
C GLU A 619 6.80 6.37 -12.69
N PHE A 620 8.00 6.94 -12.51
CA PHE A 620 8.47 8.12 -13.22
C PHE A 620 9.93 7.95 -13.64
N GLU A 621 10.35 8.67 -14.70
CA GLU A 621 11.75 8.65 -15.16
C GLU A 621 12.69 9.14 -14.06
N HIS A 622 12.39 10.31 -13.48
CA HIS A 622 13.10 10.88 -12.33
C HIS A 622 12.12 11.13 -11.17
N THR A 623 12.45 10.63 -9.98
CA THR A 623 11.72 10.93 -8.75
C THR A 623 12.61 11.66 -7.77
N ALA A 624 12.08 12.71 -7.14
CA ALA A 624 12.71 13.37 -6.01
C ALA A 624 11.92 13.13 -4.73
N LEU A 625 12.53 12.59 -3.68
CA LEU A 625 11.91 12.35 -2.37
C LEU A 625 12.37 13.42 -1.38
N VAL A 626 11.41 14.00 -0.65
CA VAL A 626 11.64 15.03 0.36
C VAL A 626 11.28 14.48 1.76
N LEU A 627 12.29 14.46 2.63
CA LEU A 627 12.17 14.09 4.04
C LEU A 627 12.18 15.35 4.91
N ALA A 628 11.07 15.61 5.60
CA ALA A 628 10.93 16.72 6.53
C ALA A 628 11.21 16.26 7.96
N ALA A 629 11.87 17.08 8.78
CA ALA A 629 12.14 16.82 10.19
C ALA A 629 10.83 16.65 11.00
N GLN A 630 9.74 17.25 10.53
CA GLN A 630 8.41 17.12 11.13
C GLN A 630 7.68 15.82 10.78
N GLY A 631 8.33 14.91 10.04
CA GLY A 631 7.71 13.68 9.55
C GLY A 631 7.32 12.66 10.62
N GLY A 632 7.98 12.68 11.79
CA GLY A 632 7.65 11.79 12.91
C GLY A 632 7.47 10.33 12.48
N HIS A 633 6.41 9.67 12.94
CA HIS A 633 6.09 8.26 12.62
C HIS A 633 5.70 8.01 11.15
N VAL A 634 5.45 9.05 10.36
CA VAL A 634 5.19 8.89 8.93
C VAL A 634 6.49 8.51 8.20
N LEU A 635 7.65 8.89 8.74
CA LEU A 635 8.96 8.49 8.22
C LEU A 635 9.31 7.09 8.68
N ASN A 636 9.02 6.11 7.83
CA ASN A 636 9.38 4.72 8.03
C ASN A 636 10.12 4.15 6.82
N ARG A 637 10.66 2.94 6.98
CA ARG A 637 11.45 2.25 5.96
C ARG A 637 10.67 2.06 4.68
N GLU A 638 9.41 1.63 4.78
CA GLU A 638 8.55 1.31 3.64
C GLU A 638 8.17 2.57 2.85
N LEU A 639 8.02 3.73 3.49
CA LEU A 639 7.81 5.01 2.81
C LEU A 639 9.03 5.39 1.98
N VAL A 640 10.23 5.28 2.55
CA VAL A 640 11.48 5.58 1.83
C VAL A 640 11.68 4.60 0.68
N TYR A 641 11.51 3.30 0.92
CA TYR A 641 11.59 2.26 -0.11
C TYR A 641 10.59 2.50 -1.24
N THR A 642 9.33 2.79 -0.90
CA THR A 642 8.28 3.07 -1.88
C THR A 642 8.66 4.29 -2.72
N GLY A 643 9.17 5.36 -2.09
CA GLY A 643 9.63 6.58 -2.77
C GLY A 643 10.78 6.32 -3.74
N ILE A 644 11.79 5.53 -3.34
CA ILE A 644 12.93 5.14 -4.19
C ILE A 644 12.44 4.35 -5.40
N THR A 645 11.59 3.35 -5.17
CA THR A 645 11.14 2.45 -6.23
C THR A 645 10.16 3.08 -7.22
N ARG A 646 9.72 4.33 -7.01
CA ARG A 646 8.97 5.08 -8.04
C ARG A 646 9.89 5.55 -9.17
N ALA A 647 11.20 5.67 -8.93
CA ALA A 647 12.18 6.10 -9.92
C ALA A 647 12.55 4.99 -10.89
N ARG A 648 12.57 5.29 -12.19
CA ARG A 648 13.03 4.35 -13.24
C ARG A 648 14.48 4.57 -13.65
N GLN A 649 14.95 5.82 -13.69
CA GLN A 649 16.27 6.18 -14.20
C GLN A 649 17.06 7.03 -13.21
N ALA A 650 16.41 7.97 -12.53
CA ALA A 650 17.07 8.82 -11.55
C ALA A 650 16.26 8.99 -10.27
N PHE A 651 16.97 9.05 -9.15
CA PHE A 651 16.43 9.33 -7.83
C PHE A 651 17.21 10.46 -7.16
N SER A 652 16.50 11.44 -6.60
CA SER A 652 17.08 12.54 -5.82
C SER A 652 16.48 12.56 -4.42
N LEU A 653 17.31 12.62 -3.38
CA LEU A 653 16.88 12.72 -1.99
C LEU A 653 17.15 14.11 -1.44
N TRP A 654 16.13 14.74 -0.87
CA TRP A 654 16.24 15.96 -0.07
C TRP A 654 15.90 15.66 1.38
N SER A 655 16.81 15.99 2.29
CA SER A 655 16.62 15.82 3.73
C SER A 655 16.69 17.16 4.45
N GLU A 656 15.66 17.53 5.21
CA GLU A 656 15.63 18.81 5.95
C GLU A 656 16.76 18.88 6.99
N GLY A 657 17.07 17.76 7.63
CA GLY A 657 18.14 17.65 8.63
C GLY A 657 18.98 16.37 8.47
N PRO A 658 20.10 16.27 9.21
CA PRO A 658 20.91 15.07 9.24
C PRO A 658 20.15 13.91 9.89
N GLY A 659 20.49 12.68 9.50
CA GLY A 659 19.99 11.47 10.16
C GLY A 659 18.54 11.08 9.88
N LEU A 660 17.74 11.89 9.17
CA LEU A 660 16.33 11.55 8.86
C LEU A 660 16.21 10.27 8.04
N LEU A 661 17.08 10.07 7.05
CA LEU A 661 17.12 8.84 6.26
C LEU A 661 17.44 7.62 7.14
N ALA A 662 18.47 7.70 7.98
CA ALA A 662 18.86 6.60 8.86
C ALA A 662 17.75 6.27 9.87
N SER A 663 17.13 7.31 10.44
CA SER A 663 15.98 7.16 11.36
C SER A 663 14.79 6.46 10.69
N ALA A 664 14.46 6.87 9.46
CA ALA A 664 13.39 6.22 8.68
C ALA A 664 13.73 4.75 8.37
N ILE A 665 14.95 4.45 7.91
CA ILE A 665 15.40 3.08 7.63
C ILE A 665 15.37 2.20 8.90
N GLY A 666 15.73 2.77 10.05
CA GLY A 666 15.69 2.11 11.35
C GLY A 666 14.28 1.87 11.91
N SER A 667 13.26 2.49 11.32
CA SER A 667 11.88 2.46 11.80
C SER A 667 10.96 1.72 10.82
N PRO A 668 10.93 0.37 10.81
CA PRO A 668 10.01 -0.39 9.97
C PRO A 668 8.57 -0.21 10.44
N THR A 669 7.62 -0.32 9.51
CA THR A 669 6.19 -0.27 9.83
C THR A 669 5.79 -1.52 10.60
N GLN A 670 5.37 -1.36 11.85
CA GLN A 670 4.84 -2.45 12.67
C GLN A 670 3.34 -2.29 12.83
N ARG A 671 2.58 -3.33 12.43
CA ARG A 671 1.14 -3.41 12.66
C ARG A 671 0.82 -4.64 13.47
N SER A 672 0.11 -4.41 14.56
CA SER A 672 -0.37 -5.48 15.44
C SER A 672 -1.57 -6.13 14.78
N SER A 673 -1.52 -7.46 14.70
CA SER A 673 -2.51 -8.31 14.05
C SER A 673 -2.50 -9.69 14.69
N GLY A 674 -3.67 -10.30 14.85
CA GLY A 674 -3.81 -11.70 15.26
C GLY A 674 -4.05 -12.65 14.08
N LEU A 675 -4.04 -12.16 12.83
CA LEU A 675 -4.38 -12.94 11.64
C LEU A 675 -3.60 -14.26 11.55
N LEU A 676 -2.29 -14.24 11.80
CA LEU A 676 -1.48 -15.46 11.74
C LEU A 676 -1.81 -16.48 12.84
N ARG A 677 -2.34 -16.05 13.98
CA ARG A 677 -2.75 -16.98 15.05
C ARG A 677 -3.94 -17.83 14.61
N PHE A 678 -4.85 -17.25 13.81
CA PHE A 678 -5.97 -17.99 13.23
C PHE A 678 -5.56 -18.89 12.06
N LEU A 679 -4.48 -18.54 11.35
CA LEU A 679 -3.94 -19.36 10.25
C LEU A 679 -3.05 -20.52 10.74
N GLY A 680 -2.47 -20.40 11.93
CA GLY A 680 -1.54 -21.36 12.52
C GLY A 680 -2.15 -22.33 13.54
N ALA A 681 -3.42 -22.17 13.92
CA ALA A 681 -4.11 -23.11 14.80
C ALA A 681 -4.88 -24.15 13.97
N PRO A 682 -4.80 -25.47 14.27
CA PRO A 682 -5.81 -26.40 13.79
C PRO A 682 -7.19 -25.87 14.23
N PRO A 683 -8.24 -25.99 13.40
CA PRO A 683 -9.57 -25.51 13.75
C PRO A 683 -9.96 -26.10 15.11
N ALA A 684 -10.39 -25.24 16.04
CA ALA A 684 -11.03 -25.69 17.26
C ALA A 684 -12.23 -26.54 16.84
N ALA A 685 -12.19 -27.83 17.21
CA ALA A 685 -13.25 -28.79 16.99
C ALA A 685 -14.53 -28.38 17.74
#